data_AF-A0A1V6I9V5-F1
#
_entry.id   AF-A0A1V6I9V5-F1
#
_cell.length_a   1.000
_cell.length_b   1.000
_cell.length_c   1.000
_cell.angle_alpha   90.00
_cell.angle_beta   90.00
_cell.angle_gamma   90.00
#
_symmetry.space_group_name_H-M   'P 1'
#
loop_
_entity.id
_entity.type
_entity.pdbx_description
1 polymer ?
#
loop_
_entity_poly.entity_id
_entity_poly.type
_entity_poly.pdbx_seq_one_letter_code
_entity_poly.pdbx_strand_id
1 'polypeptide(L)'
;MKKYIFILYFIFISTFSFTQEQYNTPGSDFFIDVPTRININNNASIPITVYVHESECTNCQNYLNYIDISMKCASSLQFSNTITFNSLTYNQFINLFDSYSVNDDTWDEQSFIDSKPLNVNDHSILFTADTNMWIPPIPVVPITKHYFYFNFNIPYNYWSQYLCNDSVVDLHIYVSLDYDTDAEFWFRVFVYKDDFPQITNWYRGDTHFHSYFTQNLAENGFPLKSSKAFAKTIGLDWITITDHSCDYDNYGISMTDNWVRQGNEISNLNSEDNTFIFIRGIEASVNNSQNKIVHSLVYPNPEAPLSMPYFYDGGGDASSTNISIDNMLDSINKYNGFAYAAHPFAEGDKLSSLVNGDVWNIADDLSPQNGSAALSVGNVIWNNLSAPSDMYSTNPNYVFKKNLIGLENWNLWYTLTSNTDTDPWNTQYNTEPYGFSEVPQNNYLHTMYRFTQNMEAYSFLLRKGLKMKNQNHNINNWKLFLSAGSDAHGSFNYSNTDYIYGGLSGYLENNHPGALNTLVYCTNGMGTNGKNVLNSLKSGHSILSSGPIVVMTITSPLGFTLPGDDIDISSIDANDVIINLKAISNKIFGTIESAYIILETQDNSYSYTINISNGNFSITLADLLNNMFSLNNMPINQYFAIRAYLKTNKIYTGNQSTLHKKQSETFYSFTNPIWIKSGNYSIVNNYNSSIIRLYPNPTSNILYVSGIDNKTVRNIYLISSNGLTINVNFLENFNTLELNLNELPTGVYVLKIIFDDGIYVDKIIKL
;
A
#
# COMPACT_ATOMS: atom_id res chain seq x y z
N MET A 1 -5.76 18.51 60.97
CA MET A 1 -5.55 19.96 60.70
C MET A 1 -4.07 20.18 60.38
N LYS A 2 -3.73 20.41 59.10
CA LYS A 2 -2.46 20.91 58.51
C LYS A 2 -2.56 20.65 56.99
N LYS A 3 -3.35 21.47 56.26
CA LYS A 3 -2.93 22.62 55.42
C LYS A 3 -1.92 22.24 54.32
N TYR A 4 -2.48 22.08 53.11
CA TYR A 4 -1.83 22.09 51.82
C TYR A 4 -1.23 23.46 51.50
N ILE A 5 -0.09 23.49 50.81
CA ILE A 5 0.43 24.66 50.11
C ILE A 5 0.64 24.23 48.66
N PHE A 6 -0.26 24.67 47.79
CA PHE A 6 -0.05 24.70 46.34
C PHE A 6 0.55 26.06 46.02
N ILE A 7 1.72 26.09 45.39
CA ILE A 7 2.31 27.30 44.83
C ILE A 7 1.80 27.42 43.40
N LEU A 8 0.88 28.36 43.17
CA LEU A 8 0.45 28.83 41.86
C LEU A 8 1.47 29.86 41.36
N TYR A 9 2.17 29.57 40.28
CA TYR A 9 2.82 30.60 39.47
C TYR A 9 1.80 31.08 38.42
N PHE A 10 1.31 32.30 38.59
CA PHE A 10 0.61 33.06 37.55
C PHE A 10 1.67 33.80 36.74
N ILE A 11 1.79 33.48 35.44
CA ILE A 11 2.47 34.35 34.47
C ILE A 11 1.38 35.17 33.77
N PHE A 12 1.59 36.49 33.75
CA PHE A 12 0.77 37.47 33.06
C PHE A 12 0.74 37.16 31.56
N ILE A 13 -0.42 36.79 31.01
CA ILE A 13 -0.65 36.76 29.57
C ILE A 13 -1.00 38.19 29.14
N SER A 14 -0.11 38.81 28.37
CA SER A 14 -0.45 39.98 27.58
C SER A 14 -1.33 39.51 26.42
N THR A 15 -2.52 40.10 26.29
CA THR A 15 -3.42 39.83 25.17
C THR A 15 -2.86 40.45 23.90
N PHE A 16 -2.04 39.70 23.18
CA PHE A 16 -1.83 39.87 21.77
C PHE A 16 -2.59 38.76 21.04
N SER A 17 -3.42 39.14 20.07
CA SER A 17 -4.05 38.20 19.15
C SER A 17 -2.98 37.80 18.13
N PHE A 18 -2.17 36.81 18.46
CA PHE A 18 -1.34 36.08 17.49
C PHE A 18 -2.08 34.79 17.14
N THR A 19 -2.14 34.46 15.85
CA THR A 19 -2.38 33.10 15.35
C THR A 19 -1.41 32.19 16.09
N GLN A 20 -1.93 31.28 16.90
CA GLN A 20 -1.13 30.51 17.85
C GLN A 20 -0.53 29.33 17.10
N GLU A 21 0.72 29.48 16.65
CA GLU A 21 1.54 28.36 16.15
C GLU A 21 1.69 27.30 17.26
N GLN A 22 1.67 26.03 16.85
CA GLN A 22 1.71 24.89 17.77
C GLN A 22 3.13 24.58 18.25
N TYR A 23 3.27 24.39 19.56
CA TYR A 23 4.48 23.83 20.17
C TYR A 23 4.11 22.80 21.26
N ASN A 24 4.15 21.50 20.94
CA ASN A 24 3.99 20.41 21.92
C ASN A 24 5.30 19.64 22.22
N THR A 25 6.07 20.11 23.20
CA THR A 25 7.30 19.52 23.82
C THR A 25 8.68 19.88 23.20
N PRO A 26 9.78 19.90 23.98
CA PRO A 26 11.08 20.38 23.50
C PRO A 26 11.95 19.26 22.91
N GLY A 27 12.51 19.46 21.70
CA GLY A 27 13.72 18.78 21.22
C GLY A 27 13.72 18.42 19.73
N SER A 28 14.79 18.80 19.02
CA SER A 28 15.10 18.34 17.66
C SER A 28 16.57 18.60 17.30
N ASP A 29 17.33 17.57 16.91
CA ASP A 29 18.79 17.69 16.74
C ASP A 29 19.33 16.76 15.64
N PHE A 30 18.94 16.96 14.38
CA PHE A 30 19.35 16.16 13.20
C PHE A 30 18.69 14.79 13.04
N PHE A 31 18.27 14.56 11.81
CA PHE A 31 17.71 13.32 11.31
C PHE A 31 18.45 12.91 10.06
N ILE A 32 18.60 11.60 9.89
CA ILE A 32 19.26 11.01 8.74
C ILE A 32 18.43 9.86 8.23
N ASP A 33 18.29 9.77 6.92
CA ASP A 33 17.63 8.64 6.27
C ASP A 33 18.45 8.12 5.08
N VAL A 34 18.34 6.81 4.86
CA VAL A 34 19.01 6.03 3.82
C VAL A 34 18.04 4.96 3.31
N PRO A 35 17.88 4.74 2.00
CA PRO A 35 16.92 3.75 1.52
C PRO A 35 17.27 2.34 2.01
N THR A 36 16.27 1.59 2.49
CA THR A 36 16.41 0.19 2.94
C THR A 36 16.93 -0.72 1.82
N ARG A 37 16.69 -0.33 0.56
CA ARG A 37 17.08 -1.14 -0.61
C ARG A 37 17.49 -0.30 -1.80
N ILE A 38 18.33 -0.88 -2.64
CA ILE A 38 18.77 -0.29 -3.91
C ILE A 38 18.80 -1.36 -4.99
N ASN A 39 18.31 -1.02 -6.19
CA ASN A 39 18.61 -1.79 -7.39
C ASN A 39 19.85 -1.24 -8.10
N ILE A 40 20.96 -1.98 -8.00
CA ILE A 40 22.26 -1.59 -8.56
C ILE A 40 22.27 -1.38 -10.08
N ASN A 41 21.31 -1.97 -10.81
CA ASN A 41 21.22 -1.80 -12.26
C ASN A 41 20.52 -0.50 -12.67
N ASN A 42 19.67 0.07 -11.80
CA ASN A 42 18.87 1.25 -12.09
C ASN A 42 19.41 2.51 -11.41
N ASN A 43 19.84 2.40 -10.16
CA ASN A 43 20.49 3.47 -9.41
C ASN A 43 21.70 2.89 -8.65
N ALA A 44 22.90 3.26 -9.08
CA ALA A 44 24.13 2.77 -8.46
C ALA A 44 24.66 3.70 -7.35
N SER A 45 23.96 4.79 -7.02
CA SER A 45 24.30 5.67 -5.91
C SER A 45 23.51 5.32 -4.65
N ILE A 46 24.11 5.53 -3.48
CA ILE A 46 23.41 5.46 -2.18
C ILE A 46 23.10 6.89 -1.77
N PRO A 47 21.82 7.32 -1.81
CA PRO A 47 21.43 8.63 -1.31
C PRO A 47 21.35 8.62 0.22
N ILE A 48 21.77 9.73 0.83
CA ILE A 48 21.68 10.02 2.26
C ILE A 48 21.05 11.39 2.40
N THR A 49 19.90 11.48 3.04
CA THR A 49 19.31 12.78 3.38
C THR A 49 19.61 13.09 4.83
N VAL A 50 20.22 14.24 5.06
CA VAL A 50 20.38 14.82 6.39
C VAL A 50 19.45 16.02 6.46
N TYR A 51 18.68 16.11 7.52
CA TYR A 51 17.77 17.23 7.73
C TYR A 51 17.68 17.56 9.21
N VAL A 52 17.49 18.84 9.48
CA VAL A 52 17.17 19.37 10.80
C VAL A 52 15.75 19.88 10.72
N HIS A 53 14.93 19.45 11.68
CA HIS A 53 13.72 20.18 12.02
C HIS A 53 13.99 21.00 13.28
N GLU A 54 13.49 22.22 13.32
CA GLU A 54 13.37 23.07 14.51
C GLU A 54 14.67 23.34 15.26
N SER A 55 15.60 24.10 14.68
CA SER A 55 16.83 24.48 15.40
C SER A 55 16.64 25.29 16.68
N GLU A 56 15.41 25.76 16.97
CA GLU A 56 15.04 26.58 18.13
C GLU A 56 14.69 25.79 19.40
N CYS A 57 14.99 24.48 19.46
CA CYS A 57 14.71 23.69 20.65
C CYS A 57 15.43 24.19 21.92
N THR A 58 14.82 23.95 23.08
CA THR A 58 15.29 24.52 24.34
C THR A 58 16.66 23.96 24.74
N ASN A 59 17.69 24.82 24.73
CA ASN A 59 19.12 24.53 24.98
C ASN A 59 19.89 23.88 23.83
N CYS A 60 19.31 23.73 22.64
CA CYS A 60 20.03 23.24 21.47
C CYS A 60 20.86 24.38 20.87
N GLN A 61 22.07 24.09 20.37
CA GLN A 61 22.89 25.08 19.67
C GLN A 61 22.92 24.79 18.15
N ASN A 62 22.92 23.52 17.76
CA ASN A 62 22.92 23.06 16.37
C ASN A 62 24.11 23.61 15.54
N TYR A 63 25.31 23.65 16.15
CA TYR A 63 26.54 24.08 15.48
C TYR A 63 27.18 22.89 14.78
N LEU A 64 26.79 22.67 13.52
CA LEU A 64 27.30 21.56 12.72
C LEU A 64 28.76 21.79 12.33
N ASN A 65 29.64 20.85 12.66
CA ASN A 65 31.06 20.91 12.34
C ASN A 65 31.39 20.06 11.10
N TYR A 66 31.22 18.75 11.19
CA TYR A 66 31.45 17.82 10.09
C TYR A 66 30.52 16.62 10.17
N ILE A 67 30.41 15.92 9.04
CA ILE A 67 29.74 14.62 8.92
C ILE A 67 30.73 13.61 8.38
N ASP A 68 30.81 12.48 9.06
CA ASP A 68 31.65 11.34 8.69
C ASP A 68 30.80 10.14 8.33
N ILE A 69 31.06 9.58 7.16
CA ILE A 69 30.38 8.40 6.64
C ILE A 69 31.36 7.25 6.62
N SER A 70 31.04 6.21 7.36
CA SER A 70 31.78 4.95 7.36
C SER A 70 30.89 3.83 6.84
N MET A 71 31.48 2.90 6.09
CA MET A 71 30.74 1.78 5.53
C MET A 71 31.43 0.45 5.82
N LYS A 72 30.64 -0.61 5.82
CA LYS A 72 31.17 -1.97 5.78
C LYS A 72 30.26 -2.90 5.01
N CYS A 73 30.89 -3.94 4.52
CA CYS A 73 30.23 -5.19 4.21
C CYS A 73 29.50 -5.71 5.45
N ALA A 74 28.23 -6.13 5.31
CA ALA A 74 27.44 -6.49 6.47
C ALA A 74 28.08 -7.62 7.28
N SER A 75 28.67 -8.62 6.62
CA SER A 75 29.45 -9.69 7.26
C SER A 75 30.74 -9.27 8.00
N SER A 76 31.20 -8.02 7.87
CA SER A 76 32.34 -7.48 8.62
C SER A 76 31.93 -7.03 10.02
N LEU A 77 32.80 -7.27 11.00
CA LEU A 77 32.63 -6.81 12.39
C LEU A 77 33.10 -5.38 12.62
N GLN A 78 33.82 -4.78 11.67
CA GLN A 78 34.41 -3.45 11.82
C GLN A 78 34.01 -2.57 10.63
N PHE A 79 33.63 -1.34 10.94
CA PHE A 79 33.47 -0.28 9.95
C PHE A 79 34.83 0.11 9.38
N SER A 80 34.84 0.56 8.13
CA SER A 80 36.03 1.19 7.56
C SER A 80 36.28 2.55 8.20
N ASN A 81 37.44 3.15 7.92
CA ASN A 81 37.65 4.56 8.19
C ASN A 81 36.65 5.41 7.37
N THR A 82 36.43 6.64 7.81
CA THR A 82 35.63 7.64 7.12
C THR A 82 35.97 7.70 5.63
N ILE A 83 34.93 7.65 4.80
CA ILE A 83 35.04 7.81 3.34
C ILE A 83 35.26 9.30 3.06
N THR A 84 36.33 9.61 2.33
CA THR A 84 36.66 10.99 1.98
C THR A 84 36.59 11.21 0.48
N PHE A 85 36.23 12.44 0.09
CA PHE A 85 36.00 12.83 -1.30
C PHE A 85 37.07 13.81 -1.80
N ASN A 86 38.23 13.87 -1.15
CA ASN A 86 39.33 14.79 -1.46
C ASN A 86 39.96 14.63 -2.85
N SER A 87 39.70 13.50 -3.53
CA SER A 87 40.12 13.29 -4.92
C SER A 87 39.24 14.03 -5.93
N LEU A 88 38.04 14.47 -5.53
CA LEU A 88 37.14 15.25 -6.36
C LEU A 88 37.53 16.73 -6.35
N THR A 89 37.36 17.40 -7.49
CA THR A 89 37.31 18.87 -7.49
C THR A 89 36.08 19.35 -6.70
N TYR A 90 36.12 20.58 -6.18
CA TYR A 90 34.98 21.16 -5.46
C TYR A 90 33.67 21.06 -6.25
N ASN A 91 33.69 21.37 -7.55
CA ASN A 91 32.49 21.27 -8.39
C ASN A 91 31.97 19.83 -8.51
N GLN A 92 32.86 18.83 -8.59
CA GLN A 92 32.46 17.42 -8.61
C GLN A 92 31.88 16.98 -7.26
N PHE A 93 32.43 17.48 -6.15
CA PHE A 93 31.93 17.21 -4.82
C PHE A 93 30.55 17.84 -4.57
N ILE A 94 30.36 19.12 -4.93
CA ILE A 94 29.07 19.79 -4.81
C ILE A 94 28.01 19.11 -5.70
N ASN A 95 28.40 18.55 -6.85
CA ASN A 95 27.49 17.77 -7.69
C ASN A 95 27.04 16.43 -7.07
N LEU A 96 27.60 16.00 -5.93
CA LEU A 96 27.07 14.87 -5.17
C LEU A 96 25.77 15.24 -4.42
N PHE A 97 25.50 16.54 -4.24
CA PHE A 97 24.29 17.04 -3.61
C PHE A 97 23.26 17.40 -4.68
N ASP A 98 22.23 16.58 -4.86
CA ASP A 98 21.21 16.77 -5.92
C ASP A 98 19.98 17.56 -5.46
N SER A 99 19.84 17.74 -4.14
CA SER A 99 18.73 18.41 -3.47
C SER A 99 19.23 18.98 -2.15
N TYR A 100 18.81 20.19 -1.82
CA TYR A 100 19.19 20.85 -0.57
C TYR A 100 18.36 22.11 -0.33
N SER A 101 18.34 22.55 0.91
CA SER A 101 17.62 23.74 1.34
C SER A 101 18.22 25.03 0.80
N VAL A 102 17.35 26.01 0.54
CA VAL A 102 17.72 27.36 0.10
C VAL A 102 17.22 28.40 1.11
N ASN A 103 17.81 29.59 1.13
CA ASN A 103 17.33 30.63 2.05
C ASN A 103 15.89 31.01 1.69
N ASP A 104 14.99 30.84 2.65
CA ASP A 104 13.59 31.27 2.57
C ASP A 104 13.14 31.79 3.93
N ASP A 105 13.16 33.11 4.10
CA ASP A 105 12.72 33.76 5.34
C ASP A 105 11.22 33.55 5.63
N THR A 106 10.41 33.23 4.61
CA THR A 106 8.98 32.98 4.80
C THR A 106 8.73 31.60 5.38
N TRP A 107 9.53 30.61 5.00
CA TRP A 107 9.43 29.24 5.51
C TRP A 107 10.39 28.97 6.69
N ASP A 108 11.16 29.98 7.07
CA ASP A 108 12.27 29.87 8.01
C ASP A 108 13.24 28.72 7.64
N GLU A 109 13.74 28.80 6.40
CA GLU A 109 14.66 27.81 5.81
C GLU A 109 16.07 28.41 5.62
N GLN A 110 17.09 27.68 6.07
CA GLN A 110 18.50 28.06 5.93
C GLN A 110 19.14 27.40 4.71
N SER A 111 19.91 28.17 3.94
CA SER A 111 20.64 27.65 2.80
C SER A 111 21.74 26.66 3.20
N PHE A 112 21.70 25.48 2.60
CA PHE A 112 22.79 24.52 2.66
C PHE A 112 24.07 25.04 2.03
N ILE A 113 24.01 25.71 0.87
CA ILE A 113 25.24 26.14 0.18
C ILE A 113 25.99 27.23 0.97
N ASP A 114 25.27 28.08 1.69
CA ASP A 114 25.87 29.10 2.56
C ASP A 114 26.62 28.49 3.77
N SER A 115 26.37 27.22 4.11
CA SER A 115 27.15 26.46 5.09
C SER A 115 28.58 26.14 4.63
N LYS A 116 28.91 26.39 3.35
CA LYS A 116 30.20 26.14 2.71
C LYS A 116 30.73 24.72 2.98
N PRO A 117 30.01 23.68 2.49
CA PRO A 117 30.47 22.30 2.62
C PRO A 117 31.75 22.09 1.80
N LEU A 118 32.75 21.44 2.37
CA LEU A 118 34.04 21.17 1.75
C LEU A 118 34.39 19.68 1.82
N ASN A 119 35.02 19.18 0.75
CA ASN A 119 35.67 17.88 0.75
C ASN A 119 37.10 18.01 1.26
N VAL A 120 37.39 17.34 2.37
CA VAL A 120 38.72 17.30 3.01
C VAL A 120 39.22 15.85 3.10
N ASN A 121 40.43 15.63 3.60
CA ASN A 121 41.09 14.32 3.59
C ASN A 121 40.84 13.49 4.85
N ASP A 122 40.16 14.05 5.85
CA ASP A 122 39.85 13.45 7.15
C ASP A 122 38.34 13.33 7.43
N HIS A 123 37.50 14.13 6.77
CA HIS A 123 36.04 14.10 6.90
C HIS A 123 35.31 13.84 5.58
N SER A 124 34.10 13.27 5.65
CA SER A 124 33.25 13.12 4.45
C SER A 124 32.73 14.47 3.97
N ILE A 125 32.27 15.31 4.90
CA ILE A 125 31.77 16.66 4.66
C ILE A 125 32.21 17.55 5.82
N LEU A 126 32.96 18.63 5.55
CA LEU A 126 33.32 19.65 6.54
C LEU A 126 32.55 20.95 6.29
N PHE A 127 32.00 21.57 7.32
CA PHE A 127 31.27 22.84 7.22
C PHE A 127 32.14 24.00 7.70
N THR A 128 32.19 25.09 6.92
CA THR A 128 33.20 26.16 7.11
C THR A 128 32.64 27.58 7.01
N ALA A 129 31.33 27.72 7.20
CA ALA A 129 30.69 29.02 7.16
C ALA A 129 31.17 29.97 8.26
N ASP A 130 31.46 29.42 9.44
CA ASP A 130 31.91 30.14 10.63
C ASP A 130 33.01 29.35 11.37
N THR A 131 33.52 29.91 12.47
CA THR A 131 34.44 29.25 13.40
C THR A 131 34.03 29.52 14.83
N ASN A 132 34.10 28.51 15.67
CA ASN A 132 33.82 28.67 17.09
C ASN A 132 34.95 29.40 17.84
N MET A 133 34.74 29.65 19.14
CA MET A 133 35.66 30.43 19.99
C MET A 133 36.79 29.60 20.62
N TRP A 134 36.96 28.34 20.24
CA TRP A 134 37.98 27.45 20.78
C TRP A 134 39.39 27.82 20.27
N ILE A 135 40.44 27.31 20.91
CA ILE A 135 41.83 27.54 20.51
C ILE A 135 42.53 26.18 20.34
N PRO A 136 42.83 25.75 19.10
CA PRO A 136 42.56 26.44 17.84
C PRO A 136 41.05 26.51 17.50
N PRO A 137 40.60 27.48 16.69
CA PRO A 137 39.21 27.56 16.25
C PRO A 137 38.83 26.34 15.42
N ILE A 138 37.62 25.84 15.63
CA ILE A 138 37.04 24.73 14.87
C ILE A 138 36.02 25.32 13.89
N PRO A 139 36.06 24.93 12.60
CA PRO A 139 35.04 25.30 11.62
C PRO A 139 33.66 24.79 12.03
N VAL A 140 32.63 25.61 11.88
CA VAL A 140 31.24 25.26 12.20
C VAL A 140 30.27 25.98 11.27
N VAL A 141 29.03 25.53 11.26
CA VAL A 141 27.88 26.31 10.78
C VAL A 141 26.78 26.29 11.85
N PRO A 142 26.38 27.45 12.41
CA PRO A 142 25.18 27.49 13.24
C PRO A 142 23.95 27.31 12.35
N ILE A 143 23.14 26.30 12.65
CA ILE A 143 21.81 26.16 12.05
C ILE A 143 20.84 26.89 12.96
N THR A 144 20.26 27.97 12.46
CA THR A 144 19.43 28.91 13.25
C THR A 144 18.01 29.04 12.74
N LYS A 145 17.70 28.34 11.66
CA LYS A 145 16.39 28.32 11.00
C LYS A 145 15.68 27.00 11.25
N HIS A 146 14.37 26.99 11.19
CA HIS A 146 13.54 25.81 11.43
C HIS A 146 13.89 24.67 10.47
N TYR A 147 14.24 24.98 9.23
CA TYR A 147 14.57 23.97 8.23
C TYR A 147 15.98 24.12 7.67
N PHE A 148 16.70 23.00 7.64
CA PHE A 148 17.96 22.83 6.92
C PHE A 148 18.04 21.40 6.44
N TYR A 149 18.30 21.17 5.16
CA TYR A 149 18.47 19.81 4.66
C TYR A 149 19.39 19.73 3.44
N PHE A 150 19.92 18.54 3.21
CA PHE A 150 20.57 18.19 1.96
C PHE A 150 20.48 16.69 1.70
N ASN A 151 20.46 16.32 0.43
CA ASN A 151 20.59 14.96 -0.03
C ASN A 151 21.97 14.76 -0.66
N PHE A 152 22.75 13.81 -0.14
CA PHE A 152 24.09 13.49 -0.57
C PHE A 152 24.13 12.09 -1.19
N ASN A 153 24.60 11.99 -2.44
CA ASN A 153 24.65 10.74 -3.18
C ASN A 153 26.06 10.16 -3.19
N ILE A 154 26.28 9.03 -2.52
CA ILE A 154 27.56 8.31 -2.57
C ILE A 154 27.67 7.58 -3.92
N PRO A 155 28.65 7.92 -4.78
CA PRO A 155 28.77 7.27 -6.08
C PRO A 155 29.24 5.81 -5.97
N TYR A 156 28.84 4.99 -6.94
CA TYR A 156 29.13 3.55 -6.96
C TYR A 156 30.60 3.20 -6.69
N ASN A 157 31.54 3.92 -7.30
CA ASN A 157 32.97 3.64 -7.17
C ASN A 157 33.52 3.89 -5.75
N TYR A 158 32.81 4.61 -4.89
CA TYR A 158 33.20 4.81 -3.49
C TYR A 158 32.70 3.67 -2.59
N TRP A 159 31.52 3.13 -2.88
CA TRP A 159 30.90 2.13 -2.01
C TRP A 159 30.94 0.69 -2.52
N SER A 160 31.22 0.45 -3.81
CA SER A 160 31.19 -0.88 -4.43
C SER A 160 32.14 -1.88 -3.76
N GLN A 161 33.21 -1.41 -3.14
CA GLN A 161 34.16 -2.23 -2.39
C GLN A 161 33.58 -2.85 -1.10
N TYR A 162 32.50 -2.27 -0.56
CA TYR A 162 31.80 -2.78 0.61
C TYR A 162 30.69 -3.78 0.24
N LEU A 163 30.43 -3.99 -1.06
CA LEU A 163 29.46 -4.97 -1.53
C LEU A 163 30.08 -6.38 -1.56
N CYS A 164 29.78 -7.17 -0.53
CA CYS A 164 30.22 -8.55 -0.38
C CYS A 164 29.26 -9.57 -1.00
N ASN A 165 29.57 -10.85 -0.78
CA ASN A 165 28.72 -11.99 -1.15
C ASN A 165 27.32 -11.97 -0.50
N ASP A 166 27.14 -11.24 0.60
CA ASP A 166 25.85 -11.08 1.27
C ASP A 166 24.90 -10.12 0.53
N SER A 167 25.42 -9.29 -0.38
CA SER A 167 24.67 -8.22 -1.07
C SER A 167 24.02 -7.22 -0.10
N VAL A 168 24.66 -6.97 1.04
CA VAL A 168 24.17 -6.03 2.06
C VAL A 168 25.32 -5.12 2.49
N VAL A 169 25.04 -3.83 2.57
CA VAL A 169 25.99 -2.81 3.02
C VAL A 169 25.44 -2.15 4.28
N ASP A 170 26.26 -2.06 5.31
CA ASP A 170 25.94 -1.31 6.53
C ASP A 170 26.64 0.06 6.47
N LEU A 171 25.93 1.10 6.91
CA LEU A 171 26.42 2.47 7.01
C LEU A 171 26.41 2.91 8.47
N HIS A 172 27.41 3.71 8.82
CA HIS A 172 27.49 4.47 10.06
C HIS A 172 27.70 5.93 9.68
N ILE A 173 26.85 6.79 10.22
CA ILE A 173 26.89 8.23 9.95
C ILE A 173 27.05 8.93 11.29
N TYR A 174 28.16 9.66 11.40
CA TYR A 174 28.53 10.43 12.57
C TYR A 174 28.35 11.92 12.26
N VAL A 175 27.61 12.63 13.12
CA VAL A 175 27.36 14.06 13.01
C VAL A 175 28.06 14.74 14.19
N SER A 176 29.09 15.53 13.88
CA SER A 176 29.78 16.32 14.90
C SER A 176 29.08 17.65 15.11
N LEU A 177 28.65 17.89 16.34
CA LEU A 177 28.02 19.11 16.81
C LEU A 177 28.92 19.78 17.83
N ASP A 178 29.17 21.08 17.65
CA ASP A 178 29.83 21.88 18.67
C ASP A 178 28.81 22.34 19.71
N TYR A 179 29.22 22.34 20.98
CA TYR A 179 28.39 22.64 22.17
C TYR A 179 27.23 21.67 22.48
N ASP A 180 26.86 20.79 21.56
CA ASP A 180 25.86 19.73 21.75
C ASP A 180 26.50 18.34 21.81
N THR A 181 25.69 17.30 22.02
CA THR A 181 26.17 15.91 21.96
C THR A 181 26.19 15.45 20.51
N ASP A 182 27.32 14.92 20.06
CA ASP A 182 27.43 14.32 18.72
C ASP A 182 26.38 13.21 18.52
N ALA A 183 25.86 13.10 17.30
CA ALA A 183 24.82 12.14 16.94
C ALA A 183 25.38 11.02 16.04
N GLU A 184 24.89 9.80 16.26
CA GLU A 184 25.32 8.62 15.50
C GLU A 184 24.14 7.78 15.04
N PHE A 185 24.16 7.42 13.76
CA PHE A 185 23.09 6.65 13.12
C PHE A 185 23.65 5.46 12.35
N TRP A 186 22.97 4.31 12.45
CA TRP A 186 23.33 3.09 11.74
C TRP A 186 22.23 2.62 10.82
N PHE A 187 22.60 2.27 9.60
CA PHE A 187 21.66 1.84 8.57
C PHE A 187 22.12 0.55 7.90
N ARG A 188 21.16 -0.22 7.40
CA ARG A 188 21.40 -1.39 6.56
C ARG A 188 20.72 -1.20 5.21
N VAL A 189 21.47 -1.45 4.13
CA VAL A 189 20.98 -1.34 2.76
C VAL A 189 21.08 -2.69 2.07
N PHE A 190 19.94 -3.22 1.66
CA PHE A 190 19.85 -4.45 0.88
C PHE A 190 20.01 -4.16 -0.62
N VAL A 191 21.05 -4.71 -1.23
CA VAL A 191 21.38 -4.46 -2.64
C VAL A 191 20.84 -5.59 -3.51
N TYR A 192 19.93 -5.24 -4.41
CA TYR A 192 19.31 -6.17 -5.34
C TYR A 192 19.74 -5.91 -6.79
N LYS A 193 19.62 -6.95 -7.61
CA LYS A 193 19.77 -6.87 -9.08
C LYS A 193 18.44 -6.95 -9.81
N ASP A 194 17.41 -7.43 -9.12
CA ASP A 194 16.07 -7.58 -9.69
C ASP A 194 15.21 -6.42 -9.19
N ASP A 195 14.36 -5.89 -10.04
CA ASP A 195 13.32 -4.93 -9.65
C ASP A 195 12.19 -5.60 -8.84
N PHE A 196 11.30 -4.77 -8.29
CA PHE A 196 9.99 -5.27 -7.88
C PHE A 196 9.31 -6.03 -9.03
N PRO A 197 8.46 -7.03 -8.75
CA PRO A 197 7.55 -7.56 -9.75
C PRO A 197 6.81 -6.41 -10.43
N GLN A 198 6.81 -6.43 -11.77
CA GLN A 198 6.19 -5.42 -12.64
C GLN A 198 5.23 -6.11 -13.62
N ILE A 199 4.19 -5.38 -14.02
CA ILE A 199 3.23 -5.81 -15.03
C ILE A 199 2.80 -4.59 -15.86
N THR A 200 2.75 -4.75 -17.18
CA THR A 200 2.45 -3.66 -18.12
C THR A 200 1.18 -2.91 -17.73
N ASN A 201 1.25 -1.58 -17.78
CA ASN A 201 0.18 -0.64 -17.42
C ASN A 201 -0.22 -0.63 -15.94
N TRP A 202 0.46 -1.36 -15.06
CA TRP A 202 0.25 -1.23 -13.62
C TRP A 202 1.42 -0.49 -13.00
N TYR A 203 1.11 0.59 -12.28
CA TYR A 203 2.09 1.47 -11.65
C TYR A 203 1.98 1.33 -10.14
N ARG A 204 3.10 1.01 -9.50
CA ARG A 204 3.22 0.77 -8.06
C ARG A 204 3.43 2.08 -7.32
N GLY A 205 2.64 2.30 -6.28
CA GLY A 205 2.85 3.43 -5.41
C GLY A 205 2.32 3.21 -4.01
N ASP A 206 2.39 4.28 -3.25
CA ASP A 206 2.03 4.32 -1.84
C ASP A 206 0.98 5.43 -1.65
N THR A 207 -0.13 5.07 -1.00
CA THR A 207 -1.30 5.96 -0.83
C THR A 207 -1.24 6.82 0.43
N HIS A 208 -0.18 6.73 1.22
CA HIS A 208 -0.12 7.46 2.49
C HIS A 208 1.32 7.79 2.86
N PHE A 209 1.70 9.06 2.76
CA PHE A 209 3.05 9.53 3.04
C PHE A 209 3.09 11.02 3.42
N HIS A 210 3.96 11.34 4.36
CA HIS A 210 4.10 12.65 4.99
C HIS A 210 5.39 13.32 4.54
N SER A 211 5.23 14.52 4.01
CA SER A 211 6.33 15.41 3.67
C SER A 211 6.59 16.38 4.81
N TYR A 212 7.61 17.25 4.70
CA TYR A 212 7.90 18.26 5.72
C TYR A 212 6.73 19.22 6.03
N PHE A 213 5.61 19.17 5.28
CA PHE A 213 4.39 19.92 5.57
C PHE A 213 3.53 19.30 6.69
N THR A 214 3.82 18.06 7.12
CA THR A 214 3.26 17.40 8.33
C THR A 214 4.02 17.76 9.60
N GLN A 215 5.10 18.53 9.46
CA GLN A 215 6.00 18.73 10.57
C GLN A 215 5.27 19.40 11.75
N ASN A 216 5.46 18.83 12.93
CA ASN A 216 5.06 19.34 14.23
C ASN A 216 6.02 18.78 15.31
N LEU A 217 5.71 18.99 16.60
CA LEU A 217 6.59 18.53 17.70
C LEU A 217 6.48 17.03 18.04
N ALA A 218 5.51 16.34 17.46
CA ALA A 218 5.33 14.89 17.62
C ALA A 218 5.78 14.11 16.38
N GLU A 219 5.52 14.65 15.19
CA GLU A 219 5.73 13.99 13.90
C GLU A 219 6.54 14.90 12.97
N ASN A 220 7.52 14.31 12.30
CA ASN A 220 8.41 15.00 11.37
C ASN A 220 8.20 14.51 9.94
N GLY A 221 8.45 15.38 8.96
CA GLY A 221 8.18 15.05 7.56
C GLY A 221 9.42 15.08 6.67
N PHE A 222 9.41 14.32 5.57
CA PHE A 222 10.58 14.23 4.70
C PHE A 222 10.58 15.26 3.55
N PRO A 223 11.74 15.81 3.13
CA PRO A 223 11.77 16.77 2.03
C PRO A 223 11.33 16.21 0.68
N LEU A 224 10.37 16.87 0.02
CA LEU A 224 9.72 16.37 -1.20
C LEU A 224 10.71 15.91 -2.28
N LYS A 225 11.72 16.73 -2.60
CA LYS A 225 12.70 16.34 -3.62
C LYS A 225 13.54 15.13 -3.19
N SER A 226 13.87 15.00 -1.90
CA SER A 226 14.50 13.81 -1.34
C SER A 226 13.56 12.59 -1.37
N SER A 227 12.28 12.75 -1.00
CA SER A 227 11.25 11.71 -1.07
C SER A 227 11.17 11.12 -2.48
N LYS A 228 11.24 11.97 -3.52
CA LYS A 228 11.23 11.54 -4.92
C LYS A 228 12.44 10.67 -5.25
N ALA A 229 13.64 11.10 -4.88
CA ALA A 229 14.87 10.35 -5.14
C ALA A 229 14.88 8.98 -4.43
N PHE A 230 14.43 8.95 -3.18
CA PHE A 230 14.37 7.74 -2.37
C PHE A 230 13.29 6.78 -2.85
N ALA A 231 12.07 7.26 -3.10
CA ALA A 231 10.96 6.45 -3.60
C ALA A 231 11.28 5.78 -4.94
N LYS A 232 11.96 6.48 -5.85
CA LYS A 232 12.49 5.89 -7.09
C LYS A 232 13.52 4.80 -6.83
N THR A 233 14.43 5.04 -5.89
CA THR A 233 15.51 4.12 -5.54
C THR A 233 14.99 2.79 -4.99
N ILE A 234 13.91 2.83 -4.22
CA ILE A 234 13.25 1.62 -3.73
C ILE A 234 12.34 0.96 -4.78
N GLY A 235 11.94 1.67 -5.84
CA GLY A 235 11.24 1.12 -7.01
C GLY A 235 9.74 1.43 -7.07
N LEU A 236 9.32 2.55 -6.49
CA LEU A 236 7.99 3.12 -6.65
C LEU A 236 7.89 3.96 -7.94
N ASP A 237 6.69 4.00 -8.52
CA ASP A 237 6.33 4.84 -9.67
C ASP A 237 5.63 6.13 -9.23
N TRP A 238 4.92 6.11 -8.09
CA TRP A 238 4.23 7.28 -7.54
C TRP A 238 4.07 7.17 -6.02
N ILE A 239 3.79 8.32 -5.40
CA ILE A 239 3.38 8.40 -3.99
C ILE A 239 2.38 9.54 -3.83
N THR A 240 1.43 9.38 -2.92
CA THR A 240 0.56 10.49 -2.52
C THR A 240 1.19 11.26 -1.37
N ILE A 241 1.22 12.57 -1.47
CA ILE A 241 1.61 13.48 -0.39
C ILE A 241 0.33 13.81 0.38
N THR A 242 0.21 13.27 1.59
CA THR A 242 -1.00 13.29 2.42
C THR A 242 -0.70 13.85 3.79
N ASP A 243 -0.07 15.02 3.83
CA ASP A 243 0.25 15.66 5.11
C ASP A 243 -0.99 15.89 5.97
N HIS A 244 -0.84 15.89 7.29
CA HIS A 244 -1.98 16.07 8.17
C HIS A 244 -2.61 17.43 7.93
N SER A 245 -3.95 17.48 7.97
CA SER A 245 -4.66 18.73 7.80
C SER A 245 -4.37 19.72 8.91
N CYS A 246 -4.03 19.27 10.11
CA CYS A 246 -3.75 20.14 11.24
C CYS A 246 -2.42 20.90 11.11
N ASP A 247 -1.40 20.37 10.44
CA ASP A 247 -0.06 20.97 10.48
C ASP A 247 0.18 22.13 9.51
N TYR A 248 -0.81 22.44 8.66
CA TYR A 248 -0.66 23.53 7.69
C TYR A 248 -0.61 24.92 8.34
N ASP A 249 -0.94 25.07 9.61
CA ASP A 249 -0.85 26.34 10.35
C ASP A 249 0.47 26.51 11.12
N ASN A 250 1.38 25.53 11.06
CA ASN A 250 2.65 25.54 11.79
C ASN A 250 3.73 26.46 11.17
N TYR A 251 3.52 26.96 9.94
CA TYR A 251 4.56 27.67 9.18
C TYR A 251 4.05 28.89 8.42
N GLY A 252 4.98 29.79 8.09
CA GLY A 252 4.77 30.83 7.08
C GLY A 252 3.64 31.81 7.36
N ILE A 253 2.83 32.10 6.32
CA ILE A 253 1.85 33.19 6.35
C ILE A 253 0.46 32.69 6.72
N SER A 254 0.02 31.59 6.09
CA SER A 254 -1.30 31.00 6.32
C SER A 254 -1.37 29.57 5.79
N MET A 255 -2.30 28.77 6.32
CA MET A 255 -2.61 27.43 5.81
C MET A 255 -2.87 27.38 4.31
N THR A 256 -3.56 28.40 3.76
CA THR A 256 -3.83 28.47 2.32
C THR A 256 -2.57 28.72 1.52
N ASP A 257 -1.68 29.60 2.00
CA ASP A 257 -0.40 29.85 1.34
C ASP A 257 0.51 28.62 1.37
N ASN A 258 0.52 27.90 2.49
CA ASN A 258 1.30 26.66 2.67
C ASN A 258 0.78 25.54 1.76
N TRP A 259 -0.55 25.40 1.66
CA TRP A 259 -1.16 24.56 0.64
C TRP A 259 -0.70 25.02 -0.76
N VAL A 260 -0.87 26.28 -1.15
CA VAL A 260 -0.44 26.73 -2.50
C VAL A 260 1.05 26.44 -2.76
N ARG A 261 1.93 26.65 -1.77
CA ARG A 261 3.36 26.33 -1.84
C ARG A 261 3.60 24.86 -2.17
N GLN A 262 3.03 23.94 -1.38
CA GLN A 262 3.17 22.50 -1.62
C GLN A 262 2.70 22.11 -3.03
N GLY A 263 1.55 22.65 -3.45
CA GLY A 263 1.00 22.37 -4.78
C GLY A 263 1.93 22.81 -5.92
N ASN A 264 2.56 23.96 -5.77
CA ASN A 264 3.54 24.47 -6.74
C ASN A 264 4.80 23.61 -6.77
N GLU A 265 5.32 23.21 -5.61
CA GLU A 265 6.50 22.34 -5.53
C GLU A 265 6.25 20.97 -6.15
N ILE A 266 5.13 20.32 -5.81
CA ILE A 266 4.69 19.08 -6.43
C ILE A 266 4.59 19.24 -7.96
N SER A 267 3.97 20.31 -8.44
CA SER A 267 3.83 20.58 -9.87
C SER A 267 5.19 20.73 -10.57
N ASN A 268 6.12 21.43 -9.94
CA ASN A 268 7.46 21.64 -10.48
C ASN A 268 8.23 20.33 -10.54
N LEU A 269 8.29 19.57 -9.43
CA LEU A 269 9.00 18.30 -9.36
C LEU A 269 8.43 17.26 -10.34
N ASN A 270 7.10 17.21 -10.52
CA ASN A 270 6.47 16.34 -11.52
C ASN A 270 6.75 16.77 -12.97
N SER A 271 6.97 18.07 -13.20
CA SER A 271 7.31 18.60 -14.53
C SER A 271 8.78 18.38 -14.88
N GLU A 272 9.67 18.42 -13.89
CA GLU A 272 11.10 18.14 -14.03
C GLU A 272 11.38 16.66 -14.33
N ASP A 273 10.64 15.75 -13.69
CA ASP A 273 10.76 14.30 -13.88
C ASP A 273 9.38 13.64 -13.82
N ASN A 274 8.96 13.00 -14.91
CA ASN A 274 7.68 12.31 -15.00
C ASN A 274 7.78 10.78 -14.90
N THR A 275 8.98 10.24 -14.68
CA THR A 275 9.17 8.80 -14.42
C THR A 275 8.67 8.41 -13.02
N PHE A 276 8.57 9.38 -12.13
CA PHE A 276 7.94 9.26 -10.82
C PHE A 276 7.01 10.44 -10.59
N ILE A 277 5.83 10.18 -10.04
CA ILE A 277 4.79 11.21 -9.87
C ILE A 277 4.37 11.33 -8.41
N PHE A 278 4.41 12.57 -7.90
CA PHE A 278 3.66 12.95 -6.71
C PHE A 278 2.20 13.15 -7.03
N ILE A 279 1.35 12.61 -6.17
CA ILE A 279 -0.08 12.85 -6.16
C ILE A 279 -0.37 13.71 -4.96
N ARG A 280 -1.00 14.85 -5.18
CA ARG A 280 -1.37 15.72 -4.07
C ARG A 280 -2.63 15.19 -3.39
N GLY A 281 -2.57 14.99 -2.08
CA GLY A 281 -3.70 14.66 -1.23
C GLY A 281 -3.57 15.40 0.11
N ILE A 282 -4.32 14.95 1.10
CA ILE A 282 -4.23 15.41 2.49
C ILE A 282 -4.75 14.29 3.38
N GLU A 283 -4.13 14.05 4.53
CA GLU A 283 -4.73 13.23 5.58
C GLU A 283 -5.53 14.15 6.51
N ALA A 284 -6.85 14.06 6.40
CA ALA A 284 -7.76 14.93 7.12
C ALA A 284 -8.08 14.39 8.50
N SER A 285 -7.75 15.16 9.54
CA SER A 285 -8.17 14.91 10.91
C SER A 285 -9.57 15.51 11.11
N VAL A 286 -10.57 14.64 11.29
CA VAL A 286 -11.99 15.04 11.32
C VAL A 286 -12.75 14.35 12.45
N ASN A 287 -13.82 15.00 12.92
CA ASN A 287 -14.73 14.39 13.88
C ASN A 287 -15.62 13.34 13.21
N ASN A 288 -15.62 12.14 13.77
CA ASN A 288 -16.61 11.11 13.50
C ASN A 288 -17.97 11.44 14.15
N SER A 289 -18.98 10.60 13.91
CA SER A 289 -20.35 10.73 14.46
C SER A 289 -20.43 10.75 15.99
N GLN A 290 -19.35 10.40 16.69
CA GLN A 290 -19.23 10.38 18.15
C GLN A 290 -18.37 11.53 18.68
N ASN A 291 -18.00 12.50 17.83
CA ASN A 291 -17.06 13.59 18.13
C ASN A 291 -15.69 13.08 18.59
N LYS A 292 -15.21 12.04 17.94
CA LYS A 292 -13.84 11.53 18.07
C LYS A 292 -13.06 11.82 16.80
N ILE A 293 -11.78 12.14 16.95
CA ILE A 293 -10.90 12.34 15.80
C ILE A 293 -10.68 10.99 15.12
N VAL A 294 -10.84 10.99 13.80
CA VAL A 294 -10.46 9.91 12.89
C VAL A 294 -9.77 10.53 11.68
N HIS A 295 -8.97 9.76 10.97
CA HIS A 295 -8.26 10.24 9.79
C HIS A 295 -8.92 9.78 8.48
N SER A 296 -8.81 10.62 7.43
CA SER A 296 -9.27 10.31 6.09
C SER A 296 -8.27 10.77 5.04
N LEU A 297 -7.91 9.88 4.10
CA LEU A 297 -7.14 10.26 2.92
C LEU A 297 -8.06 10.95 1.92
N VAL A 298 -7.81 12.23 1.64
CA VAL A 298 -8.63 13.05 0.76
C VAL A 298 -7.87 13.40 -0.51
N TYR A 299 -8.52 13.10 -1.64
CA TYR A 299 -7.94 13.24 -2.96
C TYR A 299 -8.71 14.27 -3.81
N PRO A 300 -8.00 15.05 -4.63
CA PRO A 300 -8.58 16.08 -5.49
C PRO A 300 -9.33 15.46 -6.68
N ASN A 301 -9.99 16.31 -7.47
CA ASN A 301 -10.58 15.92 -8.74
C ASN A 301 -9.49 15.38 -9.69
N PRO A 302 -9.61 14.15 -10.21
CA PRO A 302 -8.66 13.60 -11.19
C PRO A 302 -8.47 14.50 -12.43
N GLU A 303 -9.52 15.21 -12.87
CA GLU A 303 -9.44 16.10 -14.03
C GLU A 303 -8.71 17.42 -13.72
N ALA A 304 -8.49 17.74 -12.45
CA ALA A 304 -7.75 18.92 -12.02
C ALA A 304 -6.98 18.63 -10.71
N PRO A 305 -5.90 17.80 -10.76
CA PRO A 305 -5.25 17.22 -9.57
C PRO A 305 -4.65 18.21 -8.57
N LEU A 306 -4.50 19.48 -8.92
CA LEU A 306 -3.93 20.52 -8.03
C LEU A 306 -4.93 21.62 -7.67
N SER A 307 -6.19 21.49 -8.08
CA SER A 307 -7.18 22.58 -8.00
C SER A 307 -8.03 22.62 -6.73
N MET A 308 -7.99 21.56 -5.90
CA MET A 308 -8.72 21.52 -4.64
C MET A 308 -8.13 22.58 -3.70
N PRO A 309 -8.93 23.54 -3.19
CA PRO A 309 -8.42 24.50 -2.21
C PRO A 309 -8.27 23.83 -0.85
N TYR A 310 -7.51 24.48 0.04
CA TYR A 310 -7.49 24.11 1.45
C TYR A 310 -8.78 24.59 2.13
N PHE A 311 -9.44 23.72 2.92
CA PHE A 311 -10.71 24.01 3.58
C PHE A 311 -10.82 23.47 5.01
N TYR A 312 -9.70 23.12 5.63
CA TYR A 312 -9.63 22.66 7.02
C TYR A 312 -9.34 23.83 7.97
N ASP A 313 -9.41 23.56 9.27
CA ASP A 313 -9.35 24.59 10.32
C ASP A 313 -8.06 24.56 11.15
N GLY A 314 -7.07 23.75 10.77
CA GLY A 314 -5.83 23.55 11.54
C GLY A 314 -6.01 22.67 12.79
N GLY A 315 -7.24 22.24 13.10
CA GLY A 315 -7.50 21.39 14.26
C GLY A 315 -7.40 19.90 13.95
N GLY A 316 -7.31 19.09 15.01
CA GLY A 316 -7.23 17.62 14.91
C GLY A 316 -6.17 16.98 15.80
N ASP A 317 -5.41 17.79 16.52
CA ASP A 317 -4.21 17.45 17.26
C ASP A 317 -4.26 18.02 18.70
N ALA A 318 -3.38 18.97 19.05
CA ALA A 318 -3.45 19.72 20.30
C ALA A 318 -4.69 20.62 20.37
N SER A 319 -5.15 21.09 19.20
CA SER A 319 -6.38 21.85 19.09
C SER A 319 -7.51 20.98 18.53
N SER A 320 -8.71 21.16 19.05
CA SER A 320 -9.87 20.41 18.55
C SER A 320 -10.30 20.93 17.18
N THR A 321 -10.50 20.04 16.21
CA THR A 321 -11.19 20.41 14.96
C THR A 321 -12.70 20.56 15.16
N ASN A 322 -13.31 21.44 14.39
CA ASN A 322 -14.77 21.54 14.22
C ASN A 322 -15.25 20.89 12.92
N ILE A 323 -14.34 20.36 12.09
CA ILE A 323 -14.67 19.72 10.83
C ILE A 323 -15.11 18.27 11.12
N SER A 324 -16.35 17.95 10.79
CA SER A 324 -16.83 16.55 10.80
C SER A 324 -16.59 15.85 9.46
N ILE A 325 -16.70 14.53 9.45
CA ILE A 325 -16.72 13.72 8.21
C ILE A 325 -17.74 14.28 7.20
N ASP A 326 -18.92 14.70 7.65
CA ASP A 326 -19.94 15.24 6.75
C ASP A 326 -19.53 16.61 6.17
N ASN A 327 -18.91 17.49 6.97
CA ASN A 327 -18.39 18.77 6.46
C ASN A 327 -17.27 18.57 5.43
N MET A 328 -16.39 17.60 5.70
CA MET A 328 -15.32 17.21 4.78
C MET A 328 -15.91 16.69 3.46
N LEU A 329 -16.84 15.72 3.51
CA LEU A 329 -17.45 15.13 2.31
C LEU A 329 -18.26 16.15 1.49
N ASP A 330 -18.95 17.09 2.15
CA ASP A 330 -19.64 18.19 1.47
C ASP A 330 -18.66 19.09 0.69
N SER A 331 -17.51 19.40 1.29
CA SER A 331 -16.44 20.19 0.66
C SER A 331 -15.81 19.44 -0.51
N ILE A 332 -15.49 18.16 -0.33
CA ILE A 332 -14.94 17.29 -1.38
C ILE A 332 -15.90 17.17 -2.56
N ASN A 333 -17.19 17.00 -2.29
CA ASN A 333 -18.23 16.95 -3.31
C ASN A 333 -18.30 18.25 -4.12
N LYS A 334 -18.14 19.42 -3.49
CA LYS A 334 -18.08 20.71 -4.19
C LYS A 334 -16.91 20.80 -5.16
N TYR A 335 -15.78 20.18 -4.82
CA TYR A 335 -14.56 20.22 -5.64
C TYR A 335 -14.34 18.95 -6.49
N ASN A 336 -15.34 18.06 -6.60
CA ASN A 336 -15.29 16.81 -7.37
C ASN A 336 -14.17 15.83 -6.96
N GLY A 337 -13.67 15.94 -5.73
CA GLY A 337 -12.68 15.02 -5.15
C GLY A 337 -13.32 13.71 -4.66
N PHE A 338 -12.54 12.93 -3.91
CA PHE A 338 -13.01 11.71 -3.25
C PHE A 338 -12.16 11.41 -2.00
N ALA A 339 -12.67 10.55 -1.12
CA ALA A 339 -12.03 10.21 0.14
C ALA A 339 -11.98 8.71 0.37
N TYR A 340 -10.94 8.30 1.09
CA TYR A 340 -10.77 6.99 1.69
C TYR A 340 -10.72 7.17 3.21
N ALA A 341 -11.35 6.28 3.97
CA ALA A 341 -11.10 6.23 5.42
C ALA A 341 -9.67 5.71 5.65
N ALA A 342 -8.82 6.48 6.32
CA ALA A 342 -7.47 6.05 6.66
C ALA A 342 -7.54 5.02 7.79
N HIS A 343 -6.70 3.97 7.70
CA HIS A 343 -6.49 2.94 8.75
C HIS A 343 -7.69 2.73 9.71
N PRO A 344 -8.85 2.27 9.19
CA PRO A 344 -10.12 2.73 9.73
C PRO A 344 -10.67 1.99 10.94
N PHE A 345 -10.31 0.73 11.19
CA PHE A 345 -11.08 -0.13 12.09
C PHE A 345 -10.26 -0.95 13.09
N ALA A 346 -8.97 -1.20 12.86
CA ALA A 346 -8.23 -2.14 13.68
C ALA A 346 -7.84 -1.58 15.06
N GLU A 347 -7.68 -2.46 16.05
CA GLU A 347 -7.22 -2.08 17.40
C GLU A 347 -5.85 -1.40 17.38
N GLY A 348 -4.95 -1.82 16.48
CA GLY A 348 -3.65 -1.18 16.28
C GLY A 348 -3.72 0.21 15.64
N ASP A 349 -4.78 0.49 14.90
CA ASP A 349 -4.97 1.74 14.16
C ASP A 349 -5.72 2.80 15.00
N LYS A 350 -6.12 2.46 16.22
CA LYS A 350 -6.88 3.37 17.07
C LYS A 350 -6.04 4.59 17.46
N LEU A 351 -6.49 5.76 17.02
CA LEU A 351 -5.85 7.03 17.35
C LEU A 351 -5.82 7.30 18.87
N SER A 352 -4.79 8.03 19.28
CA SER A 352 -4.51 8.30 20.69
C SER A 352 -5.63 9.06 21.39
N SER A 353 -5.89 8.69 22.65
CA SER A 353 -6.80 9.45 23.50
C SER A 353 -6.34 10.88 23.79
N LEU A 354 -5.05 11.20 23.57
CA LEU A 354 -4.48 12.53 23.76
C LEU A 354 -5.10 13.56 22.79
N VAL A 355 -5.38 13.14 21.55
CA VAL A 355 -6.06 13.97 20.53
C VAL A 355 -7.56 13.71 20.50
N ASN A 356 -8.13 13.09 21.55
CA ASN A 356 -9.52 12.62 21.54
C ASN A 356 -9.84 11.70 20.35
N GLY A 357 -8.88 10.86 19.96
CA GLY A 357 -8.95 9.94 18.83
C GLY A 357 -9.77 8.68 19.08
N ASP A 358 -10.27 8.08 18.00
CA ASP A 358 -10.87 6.75 17.95
C ASP A 358 -10.80 6.17 16.52
N VAL A 359 -11.54 5.09 16.25
CA VAL A 359 -11.71 4.50 14.91
C VAL A 359 -13.02 4.93 14.24
N TRP A 360 -13.15 4.63 12.94
CA TRP A 360 -14.39 4.85 12.19
C TRP A 360 -15.52 3.92 12.66
N ASN A 361 -16.75 4.42 12.69
CA ASN A 361 -17.94 3.68 13.13
C ASN A 361 -18.80 3.21 11.95
N ILE A 362 -18.96 1.89 11.82
CA ILE A 362 -19.84 1.27 10.83
C ILE A 362 -21.32 1.43 11.21
N ALA A 363 -21.67 1.19 12.48
CA ALA A 363 -23.05 1.15 12.98
C ALA A 363 -24.02 0.28 12.14
N ASP A 364 -23.71 -1.01 11.96
CA ASP A 364 -24.56 -1.99 11.28
C ASP A 364 -24.77 -3.27 12.10
N ASP A 365 -26.02 -3.75 12.16
CA ASP A 365 -26.39 -5.02 12.79
C ASP A 365 -25.76 -6.25 12.10
N LEU A 366 -25.25 -6.10 10.86
CA LEU A 366 -24.49 -7.15 10.19
C LEU A 366 -23.14 -7.43 10.88
N SER A 367 -22.56 -6.45 11.57
CA SER A 367 -21.30 -6.57 12.30
C SER A 367 -21.56 -6.84 13.80
N PRO A 368 -20.73 -7.61 14.50
CA PRO A 368 -20.79 -7.68 15.97
C PRO A 368 -20.60 -6.29 16.59
N GLN A 369 -21.12 -6.06 17.79
CA GLN A 369 -21.00 -4.77 18.49
C GLN A 369 -19.65 -4.60 19.18
N ASN A 370 -19.27 -3.34 19.43
CA ASN A 370 -18.07 -3.00 20.19
C ASN A 370 -17.94 -3.78 21.51
N GLY A 371 -16.72 -4.26 21.79
CA GLY A 371 -16.39 -5.09 22.95
C GLY A 371 -16.71 -6.58 22.79
N SER A 372 -17.36 -6.99 21.69
CA SER A 372 -17.47 -8.41 21.33
C SER A 372 -16.16 -8.91 20.71
N ALA A 373 -15.91 -10.22 20.79
CA ALA A 373 -14.81 -10.83 20.03
C ALA A 373 -15.05 -10.65 18.53
N ALA A 374 -14.01 -10.25 17.80
CA ALA A 374 -14.02 -10.26 16.35
C ALA A 374 -14.07 -11.71 15.82
N LEU A 375 -14.60 -11.91 14.61
CA LEU A 375 -14.69 -13.24 13.99
C LEU A 375 -13.31 -13.83 13.66
N SER A 376 -12.33 -12.96 13.42
CA SER A 376 -10.97 -13.32 13.04
C SER A 376 -9.98 -13.21 14.20
N VAL A 377 -9.70 -11.99 14.67
CA VAL A 377 -8.70 -11.71 15.71
C VAL A 377 -9.07 -10.47 16.51
N GLY A 378 -8.81 -10.50 17.81
CA GLY A 378 -9.02 -9.34 18.69
C GLY A 378 -10.48 -9.06 19.02
N ASN A 379 -10.79 -7.80 19.31
CA ASN A 379 -12.13 -7.34 19.64
C ASN A 379 -12.65 -6.35 18.60
N VAL A 380 -13.96 -6.32 18.45
CA VAL A 380 -14.62 -5.28 17.65
C VAL A 380 -14.54 -3.95 18.37
N ILE A 381 -14.03 -2.93 17.68
CA ILE A 381 -14.01 -1.53 18.15
C ILE A 381 -14.66 -0.55 17.16
N TRP A 382 -15.04 -1.02 15.97
CA TRP A 382 -15.54 -0.22 14.84
C TRP A 382 -17.08 -0.17 14.69
N ASN A 383 -17.85 -0.76 15.61
CA ASN A 383 -19.29 -0.90 15.47
C ASN A 383 -20.07 -0.57 16.76
N ASN A 384 -20.30 0.72 16.97
CA ASN A 384 -21.21 1.25 17.98
C ASN A 384 -22.59 1.55 17.36
N LEU A 385 -23.58 0.69 17.64
CA LEU A 385 -24.95 0.87 17.16
C LEU A 385 -25.73 1.99 17.85
N SER A 386 -25.21 2.55 18.95
CA SER A 386 -25.86 3.67 19.65
C SER A 386 -25.54 5.02 19.00
N ALA A 387 -24.60 5.06 18.07
CA ALA A 387 -24.20 6.24 17.32
C ALA A 387 -24.58 6.08 15.83
N PRO A 388 -24.76 7.20 15.09
CA PRO A 388 -24.90 7.15 13.64
C PRO A 388 -23.71 6.47 12.96
N SER A 389 -23.92 6.00 11.73
CA SER A 389 -22.83 5.47 10.90
C SER A 389 -21.99 6.61 10.32
N ASP A 390 -20.67 6.43 10.34
CA ASP A 390 -19.73 7.27 9.59
C ASP A 390 -19.68 6.88 8.10
N MET A 391 -20.06 5.64 7.79
CA MET A 391 -19.95 5.04 6.45
C MET A 391 -21.20 5.21 5.61
N TYR A 392 -22.39 5.04 6.20
CA TYR A 392 -23.65 4.98 5.45
C TYR A 392 -24.27 6.36 5.21
N SER A 393 -24.90 6.49 4.06
CA SER A 393 -25.66 7.67 3.66
C SER A 393 -27.04 7.70 4.32
N THR A 394 -27.48 8.89 4.75
CA THR A 394 -28.87 9.14 5.17
C THR A 394 -29.81 9.32 3.98
N ASN A 395 -29.28 9.58 2.78
CA ASN A 395 -30.05 9.63 1.54
C ASN A 395 -30.32 8.20 1.03
N PRO A 396 -31.59 7.79 0.85
CA PRO A 396 -31.96 6.41 0.48
C PRO A 396 -31.53 5.98 -0.93
N ASN A 397 -31.07 6.92 -1.77
CA ASN A 397 -30.56 6.62 -3.10
C ASN A 397 -29.07 6.22 -3.11
N TYR A 398 -28.41 6.24 -1.96
CA TYR A 398 -27.00 5.91 -1.79
C TYR A 398 -26.83 4.92 -0.62
N VAL A 399 -25.90 3.96 -0.74
CA VAL A 399 -25.54 3.10 0.40
C VAL A 399 -24.52 3.82 1.27
N PHE A 400 -23.35 4.12 0.72
CA PHE A 400 -22.27 4.82 1.42
C PHE A 400 -22.37 6.33 1.18
N LYS A 401 -21.86 7.12 2.13
CA LYS A 401 -21.81 8.59 2.01
C LYS A 401 -21.13 8.98 0.69
N LYS A 402 -21.71 9.96 0.00
CA LYS A 402 -21.21 10.39 -1.32
C LYS A 402 -19.75 10.83 -1.20
N ASN A 403 -18.94 10.54 -2.22
CA ASN A 403 -17.50 10.84 -2.28
C ASN A 403 -16.60 10.06 -1.29
N LEU A 404 -17.15 9.37 -0.29
CA LEU A 404 -16.45 8.30 0.42
C LEU A 404 -16.55 7.02 -0.41
N ILE A 405 -15.43 6.59 -0.99
CA ILE A 405 -15.42 5.51 -1.99
C ILE A 405 -14.42 4.40 -1.68
N GLY A 406 -13.59 4.56 -0.66
CA GLY A 406 -12.57 3.58 -0.33
C GLY A 406 -12.09 3.64 1.11
N LEU A 407 -11.12 2.79 1.39
CA LEU A 407 -10.57 2.51 2.69
C LEU A 407 -9.08 2.16 2.52
N GLU A 408 -8.22 2.69 3.38
CA GLU A 408 -6.86 2.20 3.54
C GLU A 408 -6.84 1.07 4.55
N ASN A 409 -7.21 -0.14 4.12
CA ASN A 409 -7.31 -1.28 5.04
C ASN A 409 -5.95 -1.88 5.42
N TRP A 410 -4.92 -1.65 4.61
CA TRP A 410 -3.60 -2.19 4.85
C TRP A 410 -2.59 -1.07 5.01
N ASN A 411 -2.27 -0.78 6.26
CA ASN A 411 -1.43 0.32 6.65
C ASN A 411 -0.34 -0.19 7.61
N LEU A 412 0.83 0.44 7.58
CA LEU A 412 2.04 0.11 8.36
C LEU A 412 2.57 -1.33 8.16
N TRP A 413 3.79 -1.45 7.64
CA TRP A 413 4.51 -2.74 7.55
C TRP A 413 5.22 -3.11 8.86
N TYR A 414 4.42 -3.37 9.88
CA TYR A 414 4.87 -3.63 11.24
C TYR A 414 5.17 -5.13 11.45
N THR A 415 6.42 -5.57 11.21
CA THR A 415 6.84 -6.98 11.36
C THR A 415 8.05 -7.18 12.28
N LEU A 416 8.83 -6.13 12.49
CA LEU A 416 9.99 -6.07 13.36
C LEU A 416 9.90 -4.83 14.23
N THR A 417 10.34 -4.94 15.48
CA THR A 417 10.46 -3.81 16.40
C THR A 417 11.78 -3.81 17.15
N SER A 418 12.22 -2.62 17.56
CA SER A 418 13.36 -2.46 18.44
C SER A 418 13.14 -1.38 19.49
N ASN A 419 13.81 -1.56 20.64
CA ASN A 419 13.93 -0.57 21.71
C ASN A 419 15.29 0.15 21.67
N THR A 420 16.09 -0.08 20.63
CA THR A 420 17.37 0.62 20.46
C THR A 420 17.12 1.97 19.82
N ASP A 421 17.96 2.96 20.10
CA ASP A 421 17.71 4.33 19.63
C ASP A 421 18.12 4.53 18.16
N THR A 422 19.22 3.93 17.69
CA THR A 422 19.83 4.30 16.39
C THR A 422 20.50 3.17 15.60
N ASP A 423 20.64 1.95 16.16
CA ASP A 423 21.13 0.75 15.45
C ASP A 423 20.12 -0.42 15.52
N PRO A 424 18.91 -0.27 14.94
CA PRO A 424 17.91 -1.34 15.00
C PRO A 424 18.33 -2.57 14.19
N TRP A 425 19.22 -2.45 13.20
CA TRP A 425 19.69 -3.60 12.43
C TRP A 425 20.79 -4.42 13.11
N ASN A 426 21.26 -3.99 14.29
CA ASN A 426 22.43 -4.55 14.99
C ASN A 426 23.66 -4.62 14.06
N THR A 427 23.94 -3.53 13.36
CA THR A 427 25.10 -3.42 12.45
C THR A 427 26.42 -3.54 13.20
N GLN A 428 26.44 -3.20 14.50
CA GLN A 428 27.62 -3.30 15.36
C GLN A 428 27.84 -4.68 15.99
N TYR A 429 26.94 -5.65 15.74
CA TYR A 429 27.03 -7.01 16.31
C TYR A 429 27.07 -7.04 17.86
N ASN A 430 26.27 -6.18 18.48
CA ASN A 430 25.99 -6.24 19.91
C ASN A 430 25.39 -7.60 20.29
N THR A 431 25.62 -8.00 21.54
CA THR A 431 25.20 -9.31 22.04
C THR A 431 23.67 -9.42 22.04
N GLU A 432 23.14 -10.47 21.42
CA GLU A 432 21.70 -10.71 21.36
C GLU A 432 21.09 -10.95 22.76
N PRO A 433 19.85 -10.51 23.02
CA PRO A 433 18.94 -9.83 22.09
C PRO A 433 19.29 -8.34 21.91
N TYR A 434 19.55 -7.91 20.67
CA TYR A 434 19.80 -6.50 20.33
C TYR A 434 19.26 -6.14 18.94
N GLY A 435 18.71 -4.94 18.82
CA GLY A 435 18.11 -4.45 17.58
C GLY A 435 16.73 -5.05 17.34
N PHE A 436 16.39 -5.24 16.06
CA PHE A 436 15.09 -5.69 15.61
C PHE A 436 14.79 -7.11 16.06
N SER A 437 13.54 -7.30 16.49
CA SER A 437 12.96 -8.56 16.88
C SER A 437 11.60 -8.75 16.23
N GLU A 438 11.26 -9.99 15.88
CA GLU A 438 9.98 -10.32 15.23
C GLU A 438 8.78 -9.99 16.12
N VAL A 439 7.81 -9.28 15.55
CA VAL A 439 6.53 -9.01 16.19
C VAL A 439 5.62 -10.24 15.97
N PRO A 440 5.08 -10.87 17.02
CA PRO A 440 4.16 -11.99 16.85
C PRO A 440 2.91 -11.60 16.04
N GLN A 441 2.42 -12.47 15.15
CA GLN A 441 1.25 -12.18 14.32
C GLN A 441 -0.05 -11.96 15.12
N ASN A 442 -0.11 -12.41 16.38
CA ASN A 442 -1.23 -12.18 17.29
C ASN A 442 -1.12 -10.89 18.10
N ASN A 443 -0.03 -10.12 17.93
CA ASN A 443 0.11 -8.78 18.49
C ASN A 443 -0.74 -7.81 17.66
N TYR A 444 -1.51 -6.95 18.33
CA TYR A 444 -2.40 -5.98 17.70
C TYR A 444 -1.68 -4.95 16.80
N LEU A 445 -0.38 -4.72 17.03
CA LEU A 445 0.44 -3.86 16.18
C LEU A 445 0.88 -4.53 14.87
N HIS A 446 0.90 -5.87 14.80
CA HIS A 446 1.43 -6.59 13.64
C HIS A 446 0.61 -6.30 12.36
N THR A 447 1.27 -6.05 11.23
CA THR A 447 0.61 -5.66 9.96
C THR A 447 -0.55 -6.57 9.56
N MET A 448 -0.38 -7.89 9.67
CA MET A 448 -1.44 -8.86 9.34
C MET A 448 -2.58 -8.90 10.37
N TYR A 449 -2.34 -8.52 11.63
CA TYR A 449 -3.40 -8.40 12.62
C TYR A 449 -4.33 -7.25 12.23
N ARG A 450 -3.75 -6.05 12.02
CA ARG A 450 -4.46 -4.84 11.60
C ARG A 450 -5.24 -5.10 10.32
N PHE A 451 -4.56 -5.60 9.28
CA PHE A 451 -5.19 -5.91 8.00
C PHE A 451 -6.33 -6.92 8.14
N THR A 452 -6.19 -7.95 8.98
CA THR A 452 -7.23 -8.97 9.16
C THR A 452 -8.51 -8.37 9.78
N GLN A 453 -8.38 -7.51 10.80
CA GLN A 453 -9.53 -6.80 11.38
C GLN A 453 -10.17 -5.83 10.38
N ASN A 454 -9.35 -5.04 9.69
CA ASN A 454 -9.83 -4.13 8.65
C ASN A 454 -10.57 -4.87 7.52
N MET A 455 -10.09 -6.06 7.13
CA MET A 455 -10.74 -6.89 6.13
C MET A 455 -12.02 -7.57 6.62
N GLU A 456 -12.11 -7.92 7.91
CA GLU A 456 -13.34 -8.40 8.53
C GLU A 456 -14.42 -7.31 8.52
N ALA A 457 -14.09 -6.10 8.99
CA ALA A 457 -14.96 -4.93 8.95
C ALA A 457 -15.43 -4.63 7.51
N TYR A 458 -14.50 -4.64 6.55
CA TYR A 458 -14.82 -4.49 5.12
C TYR A 458 -15.79 -5.55 4.61
N SER A 459 -15.70 -6.80 5.08
CA SER A 459 -16.61 -7.87 4.63
C SER A 459 -18.08 -7.55 4.95
N PHE A 460 -18.36 -6.91 6.10
CA PHE A 460 -19.71 -6.47 6.46
C PHE A 460 -20.17 -5.32 5.57
N LEU A 461 -19.29 -4.35 5.28
CA LEU A 461 -19.58 -3.24 4.37
C LEU A 461 -19.90 -3.76 2.96
N LEU A 462 -19.09 -4.68 2.44
CA LEU A 462 -19.29 -5.31 1.13
C LEU A 462 -20.63 -6.03 1.06
N ARG A 463 -20.98 -6.83 2.07
CA ARG A 463 -22.28 -7.53 2.15
C ARG A 463 -23.45 -6.56 2.20
N LYS A 464 -23.32 -5.47 2.96
CA LYS A 464 -24.33 -4.40 2.98
C LYS A 464 -24.53 -3.80 1.59
N GLY A 465 -23.45 -3.47 0.90
CA GLY A 465 -23.48 -2.97 -0.49
C GLY A 465 -24.21 -3.93 -1.44
N LEU A 466 -23.84 -5.22 -1.43
CA LEU A 466 -24.50 -6.27 -2.22
C LEU A 466 -25.98 -6.39 -1.91
N LYS A 467 -26.34 -6.48 -0.62
CA LYS A 467 -27.74 -6.61 -0.17
C LYS A 467 -28.59 -5.44 -0.67
N MET A 468 -28.10 -4.22 -0.51
CA MET A 468 -28.82 -3.02 -0.93
C MET A 468 -28.92 -2.92 -2.46
N LYS A 469 -27.86 -3.29 -3.21
CA LYS A 469 -27.87 -3.30 -4.67
C LYS A 469 -28.82 -4.35 -5.25
N ASN A 470 -28.88 -5.54 -4.65
CA ASN A 470 -29.79 -6.61 -5.05
C ASN A 470 -31.26 -6.27 -4.73
N GLN A 471 -31.51 -5.47 -3.70
CA GLN A 471 -32.85 -4.96 -3.38
C GLN A 471 -33.27 -3.79 -4.29
N ASN A 472 -32.33 -2.91 -4.64
CA ASN A 472 -32.59 -1.74 -5.48
C ASN A 472 -31.47 -1.57 -6.53
N HIS A 473 -31.75 -1.96 -7.77
CA HIS A 473 -30.78 -1.89 -8.87
C HIS A 473 -30.32 -0.45 -9.21
N ASN A 474 -31.09 0.57 -8.83
CA ASN A 474 -30.78 1.98 -9.10
C ASN A 474 -30.00 2.66 -7.97
N ILE A 475 -29.66 1.93 -6.89
CA ILE A 475 -28.90 2.51 -5.79
C ILE A 475 -27.48 2.86 -6.21
N ASN A 476 -27.01 4.01 -5.73
CA ASN A 476 -25.70 4.57 -6.04
C ASN A 476 -24.72 4.34 -4.88
N ASN A 477 -23.43 4.53 -5.18
CA ASN A 477 -22.32 4.46 -4.21
C ASN A 477 -22.44 3.26 -3.25
N TRP A 478 -22.52 2.06 -3.81
CA TRP A 478 -22.72 0.80 -3.09
C TRP A 478 -21.46 -0.06 -3.02
N LYS A 479 -20.33 0.48 -3.47
CA LYS A 479 -19.02 -0.16 -3.52
C LYS A 479 -18.04 0.68 -2.70
N LEU A 480 -17.12 0.02 -2.00
CA LEU A 480 -15.93 0.63 -1.40
C LEU A 480 -14.70 -0.09 -1.95
N PHE A 481 -13.63 0.64 -2.15
CA PHE A 481 -12.37 0.12 -2.69
C PHE A 481 -11.28 0.08 -1.62
N LEU A 482 -10.42 -0.93 -1.72
CA LEU A 482 -9.29 -1.16 -0.85
C LEU A 482 -8.05 -0.41 -1.38
N SER A 483 -7.24 0.11 -0.48
CA SER A 483 -5.85 0.55 -0.73
C SER A 483 -4.90 0.14 0.38
N ALA A 484 -3.61 0.29 0.09
CA ALA A 484 -2.51 0.09 1.02
C ALA A 484 -1.50 1.24 0.93
N GLY A 485 -1.04 1.72 2.07
CA GLY A 485 -0.03 2.78 2.20
C GLY A 485 0.85 2.56 3.43
N SER A 486 1.91 3.36 3.53
CA SER A 486 2.89 3.25 4.62
C SER A 486 2.61 4.16 5.80
N ASP A 487 1.96 5.31 5.60
CA ASP A 487 1.85 6.36 6.64
C ASP A 487 3.24 6.77 7.16
N ALA A 488 4.18 6.84 6.21
CA ALA A 488 5.58 7.05 6.51
C ALA A 488 5.92 8.54 6.53
N HIS A 489 6.79 8.89 7.47
CA HIS A 489 7.25 10.23 7.83
C HIS A 489 8.70 10.45 7.35
N GLY A 490 9.00 9.91 6.16
CA GLY A 490 10.35 9.51 5.77
C GLY A 490 10.50 7.99 5.94
N SER A 491 11.34 7.56 6.88
CA SER A 491 11.44 6.17 7.30
C SER A 491 11.85 5.21 6.18
N PHE A 492 12.67 5.65 5.22
CA PHE A 492 13.05 4.80 4.09
C PHE A 492 13.95 3.63 4.49
N ASN A 493 14.64 3.67 5.65
CA ASN A 493 15.34 2.53 6.23
C ASN A 493 14.53 1.78 7.30
N TYR A 494 14.10 2.54 8.31
CA TYR A 494 13.31 2.15 9.46
C TYR A 494 12.61 3.41 9.96
N SER A 495 11.54 3.23 10.71
CA SER A 495 10.75 4.32 11.26
C SER A 495 11.04 4.54 12.73
N ASN A 496 11.04 5.81 13.12
CA ASN A 496 11.14 6.28 14.49
C ASN A 496 9.95 7.15 14.90
N THR A 497 8.90 7.25 14.08
CA THR A 497 7.74 8.12 14.32
C THR A 497 7.08 7.84 15.67
N ASP A 498 6.85 6.57 15.99
CA ASP A 498 6.26 6.18 17.28
C ASP A 498 7.26 6.25 18.46
N TYR A 499 8.55 6.49 18.21
CA TYR A 499 9.61 6.34 19.20
C TYR A 499 9.90 7.64 19.97
N ILE A 500 9.48 7.70 21.24
CA ILE A 500 9.79 8.83 22.12
C ILE A 500 11.09 8.55 22.90
N TYR A 501 12.02 9.52 22.82
CA TYR A 501 13.40 9.49 23.34
C TYR A 501 13.62 8.60 24.59
N GLY A 502 14.56 7.65 24.48
CA GLY A 502 14.96 6.73 25.54
C GLY A 502 13.98 5.56 25.76
N GLY A 503 13.10 5.28 24.80
CA GLY A 503 12.11 4.20 24.87
C GLY A 503 11.04 4.44 25.92
N LEU A 504 10.77 5.71 26.28
CA LEU A 504 9.74 6.07 27.25
C LEU A 504 8.33 5.70 26.75
N SER A 505 8.13 5.71 25.43
CA SER A 505 7.01 5.06 24.75
C SER A 505 7.34 4.75 23.29
N GLY A 506 6.72 3.70 22.76
CA GLY A 506 6.83 3.26 21.36
C GLY A 506 8.10 2.48 21.04
N TYR A 507 8.27 2.17 19.75
CA TYR A 507 9.31 1.28 19.22
C TYR A 507 9.83 1.82 17.90
N LEU A 508 11.12 1.62 17.61
CA LEU A 508 11.57 1.65 16.23
C LEU A 508 10.96 0.48 15.47
N GLU A 509 10.58 0.69 14.23
CA GLU A 509 9.84 -0.29 13.44
C GLU A 509 10.30 -0.31 11.97
N ASN A 510 9.98 -1.37 11.24
CA ASN A 510 10.56 -1.65 9.91
C ASN A 510 9.65 -1.26 8.72
N ASN A 511 8.62 -0.47 8.95
CA ASN A 511 7.81 0.18 7.96
C ASN A 511 8.67 1.20 7.21
N HIS A 512 8.38 1.28 5.92
CA HIS A 512 8.99 2.21 5.01
C HIS A 512 8.08 2.35 3.79
N PRO A 513 8.17 3.45 3.03
CA PRO A 513 7.47 3.57 1.76
C PRO A 513 7.73 2.35 0.88
N GLY A 514 6.69 1.82 0.25
CA GLY A 514 6.80 0.66 -0.64
C GLY A 514 6.97 -0.71 0.03
N ALA A 515 7.01 -0.79 1.36
CA ALA A 515 6.82 -2.05 2.08
C ALA A 515 5.39 -2.58 1.84
N LEU A 516 4.43 -1.67 1.92
CA LEU A 516 3.06 -1.82 1.41
C LEU A 516 2.88 -0.96 0.16
N ASN A 517 2.07 -1.43 -0.77
CA ASN A 517 1.88 -0.77 -2.05
C ASN A 517 0.45 -0.94 -2.56
N THR A 518 -0.03 0.10 -3.22
CA THR A 518 -1.17 0.07 -4.12
C THR A 518 -0.66 0.13 -5.56
N LEU A 519 -0.98 -0.86 -6.40
CA LEU A 519 -0.72 -0.77 -7.83
C LEU A 519 -1.99 -0.37 -8.55
N VAL A 520 -1.92 0.61 -9.45
CA VAL A 520 -3.05 1.11 -10.24
C VAL A 520 -2.92 0.80 -11.72
N TYR A 521 -4.03 0.50 -12.39
CA TYR A 521 -4.06 0.25 -13.82
C TYR A 521 -4.21 1.55 -14.62
N CYS A 522 -3.20 1.95 -15.39
CA CYS A 522 -3.18 3.16 -16.21
C CYS A 522 -2.66 2.86 -17.63
N THR A 523 -3.54 2.70 -18.62
CA THR A 523 -3.13 2.38 -20.01
C THR A 523 -2.39 3.52 -20.72
N ASN A 524 -2.61 4.76 -20.29
CA ASN A 524 -2.02 5.96 -20.87
C ASN A 524 -0.94 6.60 -19.96
N GLY A 525 -0.23 5.78 -19.18
CA GLY A 525 0.72 6.26 -18.17
C GLY A 525 0.04 6.91 -16.96
N MET A 526 0.81 7.37 -15.98
CA MET A 526 0.29 7.95 -14.73
C MET A 526 -0.47 9.28 -14.92
N GLY A 527 -0.29 9.94 -16.08
CA GLY A 527 -0.92 11.22 -16.41
C GLY A 527 -0.25 12.42 -15.70
N THR A 528 -0.49 13.63 -16.21
CA THR A 528 0.03 14.86 -15.61
C THR A 528 -0.45 14.99 -14.16
N ASN A 529 0.50 15.18 -13.23
CA ASN A 529 0.23 15.27 -11.78
C ASN A 529 -0.64 14.12 -11.25
N GLY A 530 -0.49 12.92 -11.82
CA GLY A 530 -1.16 11.71 -11.33
C GLY A 530 -2.62 11.59 -11.72
N LYS A 531 -3.11 12.38 -12.70
CA LYS A 531 -4.49 12.33 -13.20
C LYS A 531 -5.01 10.90 -13.41
N ASN A 532 -4.25 10.04 -14.09
CA ASN A 532 -4.71 8.68 -14.38
C ASN A 532 -4.64 7.79 -13.14
N VAL A 533 -3.65 8.00 -12.26
CA VAL A 533 -3.60 7.30 -10.97
C VAL A 533 -4.82 7.65 -10.12
N LEU A 534 -5.17 8.93 -10.00
CA LEU A 534 -6.36 9.39 -9.29
C LEU A 534 -7.65 8.81 -9.88
N ASN A 535 -7.76 8.73 -11.21
CA ASN A 535 -8.89 8.05 -11.86
C ASN A 535 -8.96 6.57 -11.48
N SER A 536 -7.84 5.86 -11.50
CA SER A 536 -7.78 4.44 -11.17
C SER A 536 -8.08 4.17 -9.70
N LEU A 537 -7.57 5.00 -8.77
CA LEU A 537 -7.97 4.97 -7.36
C LEU A 537 -9.49 5.21 -7.25
N LYS A 538 -10.00 6.28 -7.88
CA LYS A 538 -11.43 6.63 -7.84
C LYS A 538 -12.36 5.52 -8.34
N SER A 539 -11.90 4.71 -9.28
CA SER A 539 -12.66 3.59 -9.86
C SER A 539 -12.35 2.24 -9.24
N GLY A 540 -11.43 2.15 -8.27
CA GLY A 540 -11.01 0.89 -7.68
C GLY A 540 -10.19 -0.02 -8.61
N HIS A 541 -9.64 0.55 -9.69
CA HIS A 541 -8.77 -0.13 -10.67
C HIS A 541 -7.37 -0.34 -10.10
N SER A 542 -7.32 -0.98 -8.94
CA SER A 542 -6.11 -1.15 -8.14
C SER A 542 -6.02 -2.52 -7.47
N ILE A 543 -4.81 -2.88 -7.08
CA ILE A 543 -4.48 -4.05 -6.28
C ILE A 543 -3.56 -3.63 -5.12
N LEU A 544 -3.59 -4.39 -4.03
CA LEU A 544 -2.72 -4.23 -2.88
C LEU A 544 -1.58 -5.24 -2.96
N SER A 545 -0.39 -4.88 -2.48
CA SER A 545 0.81 -5.72 -2.56
C SER A 545 1.84 -5.34 -1.51
N SER A 546 2.40 -6.33 -0.81
CA SER A 546 3.66 -6.17 -0.08
C SER A 546 4.90 -6.64 -0.86
N GLY A 547 4.76 -6.80 -2.19
CA GLY A 547 5.82 -7.32 -3.04
C GLY A 547 5.30 -8.05 -4.28
N PRO A 548 4.74 -9.27 -4.14
CA PRO A 548 4.23 -10.05 -5.26
C PRO A 548 3.00 -9.38 -5.88
N ILE A 549 2.63 -9.78 -7.08
CA ILE A 549 1.49 -9.23 -7.81
C ILE A 549 0.52 -10.35 -8.14
N VAL A 550 -0.76 -10.16 -7.81
CA VAL A 550 -1.86 -10.85 -8.47
C VAL A 550 -2.79 -9.85 -9.10
N VAL A 551 -3.08 -10.05 -10.39
CA VAL A 551 -4.09 -9.29 -11.13
C VAL A 551 -5.17 -10.25 -11.57
N MET A 552 -6.43 -9.87 -11.37
CA MET A 552 -7.61 -10.61 -11.83
C MET A 552 -8.41 -9.73 -12.79
N THR A 553 -8.82 -10.29 -13.92
CA THR A 553 -9.59 -9.60 -14.96
C THR A 553 -10.65 -10.54 -15.52
N ILE A 554 -11.70 -9.99 -16.12
CA ILE A 554 -12.72 -10.81 -16.81
C ILE A 554 -12.74 -10.44 -18.28
N THR A 555 -12.76 -11.46 -19.13
CA THR A 555 -13.05 -11.34 -20.57
C THR A 555 -14.41 -11.94 -20.82
N SER A 556 -15.29 -11.19 -21.50
CA SER A 556 -16.64 -11.63 -21.86
C SER A 556 -17.02 -11.10 -23.25
N PRO A 557 -18.15 -11.53 -23.84
CA PRO A 557 -18.70 -10.92 -25.04
C PRO A 557 -19.00 -9.40 -24.91
N LEU A 558 -19.15 -8.87 -23.69
CA LEU A 558 -19.32 -7.43 -23.44
C LEU A 558 -17.99 -6.67 -23.39
N GLY A 559 -16.85 -7.38 -23.34
CA GLY A 559 -15.53 -6.79 -23.30
C GLY A 559 -14.72 -7.20 -22.06
N PHE A 560 -13.80 -6.33 -21.69
CA PHE A 560 -12.81 -6.54 -20.64
C PHE A 560 -13.19 -5.78 -19.37
N THR A 561 -13.08 -6.44 -18.21
CA THR A 561 -13.49 -5.92 -16.91
C THR A 561 -12.32 -6.00 -15.92
N LEU A 562 -12.12 -4.93 -15.17
CA LEU A 562 -11.02 -4.76 -14.21
C LEU A 562 -11.52 -4.86 -12.76
N PRO A 563 -10.62 -5.08 -11.78
CA PRO A 563 -10.91 -4.82 -10.37
C PRO A 563 -11.53 -3.43 -10.21
N GLY A 564 -12.57 -3.29 -9.38
CA GLY A 564 -13.34 -2.05 -9.21
C GLY A 564 -14.64 -1.97 -10.03
N ASP A 565 -14.68 -2.64 -11.18
CA ASP A 565 -15.83 -2.64 -12.08
C ASP A 565 -16.97 -3.56 -11.62
N ASP A 566 -18.17 -3.25 -12.10
CA ASP A 566 -19.30 -4.18 -12.07
C ASP A 566 -19.76 -4.53 -13.49
N ILE A 567 -20.22 -5.77 -13.68
CA ILE A 567 -20.70 -6.28 -14.96
C ILE A 567 -22.01 -7.07 -14.78
N ASP A 568 -23.00 -6.76 -15.62
CA ASP A 568 -24.24 -7.53 -15.74
C ASP A 568 -24.11 -8.51 -16.91
N ILE A 569 -23.92 -9.78 -16.59
CA ILE A 569 -23.80 -10.87 -17.56
C ILE A 569 -25.06 -11.75 -17.60
N SER A 570 -26.19 -11.23 -17.11
CA SER A 570 -27.41 -12.03 -16.94
C SER A 570 -27.97 -12.61 -18.25
N SER A 571 -27.61 -12.02 -19.39
CA SER A 571 -27.98 -12.51 -20.73
C SER A 571 -26.86 -13.26 -21.45
N ILE A 572 -25.76 -13.60 -20.78
CA ILE A 572 -24.57 -14.22 -21.37
C ILE A 572 -24.41 -15.64 -20.80
N ASP A 573 -23.99 -16.58 -21.64
CA ASP A 573 -23.58 -17.90 -21.17
C ASP A 573 -22.35 -17.78 -20.26
N ALA A 574 -22.42 -18.36 -19.06
CA ALA A 574 -21.33 -18.35 -18.09
C ALA A 574 -20.04 -19.01 -18.62
N ASN A 575 -20.16 -19.88 -19.62
CA ASN A 575 -19.01 -20.50 -20.29
C ASN A 575 -18.24 -19.50 -21.16
N ASP A 576 -18.88 -18.42 -21.63
CA ASP A 576 -18.26 -17.36 -22.44
C ASP A 576 -17.63 -16.26 -21.58
N VAL A 577 -17.78 -16.34 -20.25
CA VAL A 577 -17.19 -15.41 -19.28
C VAL A 577 -15.95 -16.06 -18.68
N ILE A 578 -14.77 -15.53 -19.00
CA ILE A 578 -13.47 -16.08 -18.61
C ILE A 578 -12.83 -15.17 -17.56
N ILE A 579 -12.56 -15.72 -16.39
CA ILE A 579 -11.81 -15.07 -15.31
C ILE A 579 -10.33 -15.40 -15.52
N ASN A 580 -9.51 -14.38 -15.71
CA ASN A 580 -8.08 -14.49 -15.96
C ASN A 580 -7.30 -13.93 -14.77
N LEU A 581 -6.38 -14.72 -14.25
CA LEU A 581 -5.43 -14.31 -13.23
C LEU A 581 -4.01 -14.34 -13.76
N LYS A 582 -3.21 -13.36 -13.34
CA LYS A 582 -1.77 -13.35 -13.54
C LYS A 582 -1.07 -13.16 -12.20
N ALA A 583 -0.21 -14.12 -11.83
CA ALA A 583 0.58 -14.07 -10.60
C ALA A 583 2.06 -13.91 -10.93
N ILE A 584 2.73 -12.98 -10.24
CA ILE A 584 4.14 -12.67 -10.43
C ILE A 584 4.82 -12.49 -9.07
N SER A 585 5.86 -13.27 -8.82
CA SER A 585 6.82 -13.13 -7.73
C SER A 585 8.25 -13.32 -8.25
N ASN A 586 9.25 -12.98 -7.42
CA ASN A 586 10.67 -13.15 -7.75
C ASN A 586 11.47 -13.60 -6.53
N LYS A 587 12.80 -13.64 -6.64
CA LYS A 587 13.69 -14.12 -5.56
C LYS A 587 13.65 -13.25 -4.30
N ILE A 588 13.25 -11.98 -4.41
CA ILE A 588 13.15 -11.03 -3.29
C ILE A 588 11.94 -11.41 -2.43
N PHE A 589 10.79 -11.65 -3.08
CA PHE A 589 9.52 -11.93 -2.41
C PHE A 589 9.18 -13.42 -2.26
N GLY A 590 10.08 -14.30 -2.71
CA GLY A 590 9.98 -15.73 -2.49
C GLY A 590 9.02 -16.44 -3.44
N THR A 591 8.72 -17.70 -3.12
CA THR A 591 7.90 -18.57 -3.97
C THR A 591 6.42 -18.47 -3.62
N ILE A 592 5.56 -18.61 -4.62
CA ILE A 592 4.11 -18.66 -4.42
C ILE A 592 3.75 -19.91 -3.61
N GLU A 593 3.10 -19.70 -2.48
CA GLU A 593 2.66 -20.75 -1.55
C GLU A 593 1.18 -21.09 -1.79
N SER A 594 0.34 -20.07 -1.94
CA SER A 594 -1.08 -20.23 -2.19
C SER A 594 -1.69 -19.05 -2.94
N ALA A 595 -2.76 -19.33 -3.68
CA ALA A 595 -3.58 -18.34 -4.35
C ALA A 595 -5.05 -18.76 -4.28
N TYR A 596 -5.96 -17.79 -4.12
CA TYR A 596 -7.39 -18.05 -4.02
C TYR A 596 -8.20 -17.03 -4.83
N ILE A 597 -9.35 -17.47 -5.34
CA ILE A 597 -10.47 -16.59 -5.66
C ILE A 597 -11.41 -16.63 -4.48
N ILE A 598 -11.72 -15.48 -3.89
CA ILE A 598 -12.73 -15.31 -2.86
C ILE A 598 -13.98 -14.75 -3.54
N LEU A 599 -15.13 -15.40 -3.32
CA LEU A 599 -16.43 -14.98 -3.79
C LEU A 599 -17.30 -14.59 -2.59
N GLU A 600 -17.77 -13.35 -2.58
CA GLU A 600 -18.67 -12.82 -1.57
C GLU A 600 -20.07 -12.64 -2.16
N THR A 601 -21.06 -13.29 -1.55
CA THR A 601 -22.47 -13.01 -1.78
C THR A 601 -22.97 -12.03 -0.73
N GLN A 602 -24.23 -11.60 -0.81
CA GLN A 602 -24.83 -10.74 0.23
C GLN A 602 -24.90 -11.42 1.62
N ASP A 603 -24.77 -12.76 1.67
CA ASP A 603 -24.99 -13.55 2.89
C ASP A 603 -23.75 -14.37 3.33
N ASN A 604 -22.92 -14.83 2.37
CA ASN A 604 -21.85 -15.80 2.61
C ASN A 604 -20.58 -15.50 1.80
N SER A 605 -19.44 -16.00 2.30
CA SER A 605 -18.13 -16.00 1.62
C SER A 605 -17.73 -17.42 1.22
N TYR A 606 -17.13 -17.56 0.05
CA TYR A 606 -16.64 -18.81 -0.52
C TYR A 606 -15.22 -18.62 -1.04
N SER A 607 -14.38 -19.67 -0.96
CA SER A 607 -13.00 -19.63 -1.46
C SER A 607 -12.73 -20.77 -2.45
N TYR A 608 -12.07 -20.46 -3.56
CA TYR A 608 -11.60 -21.43 -4.54
C TYR A 608 -10.07 -21.37 -4.64
N THR A 609 -9.41 -22.50 -4.38
CA THR A 609 -7.95 -22.61 -4.45
C THR A 609 -7.49 -22.66 -5.91
N ILE A 610 -6.48 -21.86 -6.22
CA ILE A 610 -5.88 -21.77 -7.55
C ILE A 610 -4.54 -22.48 -7.54
N ASN A 611 -4.37 -23.44 -8.46
CA ASN A 611 -3.08 -24.06 -8.70
C ASN A 611 -2.29 -23.22 -9.71
N ILE A 612 -1.64 -22.16 -9.22
CA ILE A 612 -0.83 -21.24 -10.02
C ILE A 612 0.56 -21.08 -9.40
N SER A 613 1.58 -21.03 -10.25
CA SER A 613 2.93 -20.59 -9.89
C SER A 613 3.15 -19.19 -10.47
N ASN A 614 4.34 -18.86 -10.96
CA ASN A 614 4.51 -17.64 -11.74
C ASN A 614 3.91 -17.83 -13.13
N GLY A 615 2.92 -17.02 -13.50
CA GLY A 615 2.29 -17.12 -14.81
C GLY A 615 0.82 -16.73 -14.82
N ASN A 616 0.07 -17.36 -15.71
CA ASN A 616 -1.35 -17.09 -15.93
C ASN A 616 -2.20 -18.31 -15.54
N PHE A 617 -3.42 -18.04 -15.08
CA PHE A 617 -4.47 -19.02 -14.84
C PHE A 617 -5.78 -18.48 -15.41
N SER A 618 -6.61 -19.34 -15.98
CA SER A 618 -7.93 -18.97 -16.48
C SER A 618 -8.96 -20.02 -16.09
N ILE A 619 -10.16 -19.57 -15.74
CA ILE A 619 -11.32 -20.42 -15.44
C ILE A 619 -12.58 -19.76 -16.01
N THR A 620 -13.52 -20.56 -16.50
CA THR A 620 -14.83 -20.03 -16.90
C THR A 620 -15.64 -19.68 -15.65
N LEU A 621 -16.57 -18.74 -15.75
CA LEU A 621 -17.47 -18.45 -14.64
C LEU A 621 -18.35 -19.66 -14.31
N ALA A 622 -18.81 -20.41 -15.32
CA ALA A 622 -19.51 -21.68 -15.13
C ALA A 622 -18.73 -22.63 -14.21
N ASP A 623 -17.47 -22.90 -14.54
CA ASP A 623 -16.65 -23.83 -13.77
C ASP A 623 -16.37 -23.30 -12.36
N LEU A 624 -16.10 -22.00 -12.20
CA LEU A 624 -15.90 -21.41 -10.87
C LEU A 624 -17.12 -21.62 -9.98
N LEU A 625 -18.31 -21.28 -10.49
CA LEU A 625 -19.56 -21.39 -9.73
C LEU A 625 -19.92 -22.84 -9.41
N ASN A 626 -19.74 -23.76 -10.36
CA ASN A 626 -19.98 -25.20 -10.14
C ASN A 626 -19.06 -25.81 -9.07
N ASN A 627 -17.84 -25.27 -8.90
CA ASN A 627 -16.93 -25.71 -7.84
C ASN A 627 -17.26 -25.10 -6.47
N MET A 628 -17.86 -23.90 -6.43
CA MET A 628 -18.14 -23.18 -5.19
C MET A 628 -19.53 -23.47 -4.61
N PHE A 629 -20.51 -23.77 -5.45
CA PHE A 629 -21.90 -23.89 -5.05
C PHE A 629 -22.48 -25.29 -5.33
N SER A 630 -23.33 -25.75 -4.42
CA SER A 630 -24.31 -26.78 -4.74
C SER A 630 -25.47 -26.16 -5.53
N LEU A 631 -26.19 -26.98 -6.32
CA LEU A 631 -27.23 -26.55 -7.27
C LEU A 631 -28.28 -25.55 -6.74
N ASN A 632 -28.51 -25.52 -5.42
CA ASN A 632 -29.55 -24.70 -4.79
C ASN A 632 -29.07 -23.37 -4.20
N ASN A 633 -27.76 -23.10 -4.19
CA ASN A 633 -27.18 -21.96 -3.47
C ASN A 633 -26.53 -20.90 -4.39
N MET A 634 -26.71 -21.00 -5.71
CA MET A 634 -26.11 -20.05 -6.64
C MET A 634 -26.78 -18.67 -6.57
N PRO A 635 -26.01 -17.57 -6.64
CA PRO A 635 -26.54 -16.20 -6.57
C PRO A 635 -27.15 -15.78 -7.92
N ILE A 636 -28.27 -16.40 -8.32
CA ILE A 636 -28.96 -16.19 -9.61
C ILE A 636 -29.65 -14.82 -9.66
N ASN A 637 -29.45 -14.06 -10.74
CA ASN A 637 -30.00 -12.71 -10.94
C ASN A 637 -29.65 -11.72 -9.82
N GLN A 638 -28.57 -11.99 -9.10
CA GLN A 638 -28.06 -11.19 -8.01
C GLN A 638 -26.60 -10.83 -8.28
N TYR A 639 -26.19 -9.66 -7.82
CA TYR A 639 -24.79 -9.30 -7.70
C TYR A 639 -24.13 -10.13 -6.60
N PHE A 640 -22.93 -10.62 -6.92
CA PHE A 640 -21.91 -11.10 -5.99
C PHE A 640 -20.58 -10.44 -6.38
N ALA A 641 -19.59 -10.50 -5.49
CA ALA A 641 -18.27 -9.96 -5.74
C ALA A 641 -17.23 -11.09 -5.77
N ILE A 642 -16.24 -11.00 -6.66
CA ILE A 642 -15.06 -11.86 -6.64
C ILE A 642 -13.80 -11.04 -6.45
N ARG A 643 -12.80 -11.58 -5.74
CA ARG A 643 -11.47 -10.97 -5.57
C ARG A 643 -10.39 -12.06 -5.53
N ALA A 644 -9.18 -11.73 -5.95
CA ALA A 644 -8.05 -12.65 -5.89
C ALA A 644 -7.11 -12.35 -4.73
N TYR A 645 -6.47 -13.41 -4.24
CA TYR A 645 -5.47 -13.41 -3.18
C TYR A 645 -4.25 -14.20 -3.64
N LEU A 646 -3.06 -13.73 -3.26
CA LEU A 646 -1.80 -14.43 -3.46
C LEU A 646 -0.94 -14.31 -2.20
N LYS A 647 -0.35 -15.43 -1.78
CA LYS A 647 0.65 -15.52 -0.72
C LYS A 647 1.96 -16.06 -1.27
N THR A 648 3.06 -15.40 -0.93
CA THR A 648 4.41 -15.90 -1.17
C THR A 648 5.18 -16.01 0.13
N ASN A 649 6.14 -16.93 0.18
CA ASN A 649 7.00 -17.10 1.34
C ASN A 649 8.47 -17.04 0.91
N LYS A 650 9.24 -16.21 1.62
CA LYS A 650 10.68 -16.06 1.47
C LYS A 650 11.37 -16.65 2.69
N ILE A 651 12.18 -17.68 2.47
CA ILE A 651 13.03 -18.26 3.53
C ILE A 651 14.41 -17.62 3.47
N TYR A 652 14.91 -17.14 4.61
CA TYR A 652 16.26 -16.63 4.77
C TYR A 652 17.14 -17.72 5.39
N THR A 653 18.17 -18.19 4.66
CA THR A 653 19.05 -19.27 5.09
C THR A 653 20.43 -18.77 5.50
N GLY A 654 21.05 -19.43 6.48
CA GLY A 654 22.38 -19.06 6.97
C GLY A 654 22.44 -17.60 7.45
N ASN A 655 23.46 -16.87 7.01
CA ASN A 655 23.69 -15.48 7.43
C ASN A 655 22.55 -14.52 7.05
N GLN A 656 21.76 -14.84 6.02
CA GLN A 656 20.64 -13.99 5.61
C GLN A 656 19.59 -13.85 6.71
N SER A 657 19.36 -14.90 7.51
CA SER A 657 18.40 -14.84 8.63
C SER A 657 18.81 -13.83 9.70
N THR A 658 20.10 -13.74 10.00
CA THR A 658 20.65 -12.75 10.92
C THR A 658 20.56 -11.34 10.34
N LEU A 659 20.88 -11.17 9.05
CA LEU A 659 20.85 -9.86 8.39
C LEU A 659 19.44 -9.27 8.29
N HIS A 660 18.45 -10.12 8.02
CA HIS A 660 17.03 -9.75 7.95
C HIS A 660 16.31 -9.80 9.31
N LYS A 661 17.00 -10.23 10.37
CA LYS A 661 16.46 -10.37 11.74
C LYS A 661 15.23 -11.29 11.83
N LYS A 662 15.08 -12.21 10.88
CA LYS A 662 13.99 -13.19 10.81
C LYS A 662 14.37 -14.40 9.96
N GLN A 663 13.74 -15.55 10.22
CA GLN A 663 14.01 -16.79 9.46
C GLN A 663 13.25 -16.88 8.14
N SER A 664 12.10 -16.22 8.07
CA SER A 664 11.28 -16.15 6.86
C SER A 664 10.42 -14.89 6.87
N GLU A 665 9.93 -14.51 5.70
CA GLU A 665 8.96 -13.44 5.53
C GLU A 665 7.83 -13.90 4.61
N THR A 666 6.60 -13.53 4.96
CA THR A 666 5.43 -13.81 4.11
C THR A 666 4.97 -12.52 3.46
N PHE A 667 4.78 -12.56 2.14
CA PHE A 667 4.25 -11.43 1.38
C PHE A 667 2.91 -11.78 0.75
N TYR A 668 2.12 -10.75 0.49
CA TYR A 668 0.75 -10.90 0.03
C TYR A 668 0.42 -9.95 -1.11
N SER A 669 -0.58 -10.33 -1.91
CA SER A 669 -1.22 -9.45 -2.87
C SER A 669 -2.71 -9.74 -2.96
N PHE A 670 -3.52 -8.68 -3.09
CA PHE A 670 -4.97 -8.75 -3.10
C PHE A 670 -5.52 -7.85 -4.20
N THR A 671 -6.58 -8.27 -4.88
CA THR A 671 -7.28 -7.38 -5.82
C THR A 671 -8.43 -6.66 -5.14
N ASN A 672 -8.79 -5.48 -5.64
CA ASN A 672 -10.14 -4.98 -5.46
C ASN A 672 -11.18 -5.98 -6.04
N PRO A 673 -12.44 -5.96 -5.57
CA PRO A 673 -13.44 -6.87 -6.11
C PRO A 673 -13.86 -6.52 -7.53
N ILE A 674 -14.32 -7.51 -8.28
CA ILE A 674 -15.14 -7.35 -9.47
C ILE A 674 -16.53 -7.82 -9.11
N TRP A 675 -17.54 -7.00 -9.34
CA TRP A 675 -18.93 -7.35 -9.04
C TRP A 675 -19.62 -7.90 -10.29
N ILE A 676 -20.26 -9.05 -10.15
CA ILE A 676 -20.87 -9.77 -11.27
C ILE A 676 -22.33 -10.02 -10.92
N LYS A 677 -23.24 -9.62 -11.81
CA LYS A 677 -24.63 -10.08 -11.77
C LYS A 677 -24.82 -11.24 -12.74
N SER A 678 -25.09 -12.41 -12.19
CA SER A 678 -25.35 -13.61 -12.96
C SER A 678 -26.76 -13.65 -13.53
N GLY A 679 -26.97 -14.50 -14.55
CA GLY A 679 -28.28 -14.82 -15.10
C GLY A 679 -28.85 -16.13 -14.56
N ASN A 680 -29.97 -16.57 -15.14
CA ASN A 680 -30.46 -17.92 -14.91
C ASN A 680 -29.52 -18.93 -15.57
N TYR A 681 -28.77 -19.67 -14.75
CA TYR A 681 -27.99 -20.80 -15.23
C TYR A 681 -28.94 -21.98 -15.48
N SER A 682 -29.03 -22.44 -16.72
CA SER A 682 -29.49 -23.81 -16.97
C SER A 682 -28.47 -24.73 -16.33
N ILE A 683 -28.83 -25.31 -15.19
CA ILE A 683 -28.04 -26.36 -14.56
C ILE A 683 -27.84 -27.43 -15.62
N VAL A 684 -26.61 -27.57 -16.07
CA VAL A 684 -26.23 -28.67 -16.95
C VAL A 684 -26.26 -29.91 -16.08
N ASN A 685 -27.36 -30.66 -16.13
CA ASN A 685 -27.38 -31.99 -15.56
C ASN A 685 -26.33 -32.83 -16.29
N ASN A 686 -25.33 -33.32 -15.58
CA ASN A 686 -24.53 -34.43 -16.07
C ASN A 686 -25.46 -35.65 -16.10
N TYR A 687 -25.82 -36.11 -17.29
CA TYR A 687 -26.65 -37.30 -17.41
C TYR A 687 -25.90 -38.52 -16.88
N ASN A 688 -26.59 -39.30 -16.05
CA ASN A 688 -26.10 -40.60 -15.62
C ASN A 688 -25.88 -41.51 -16.85
N SER A 689 -24.72 -42.16 -16.95
CA SER A 689 -24.33 -43.05 -18.06
C SER A 689 -25.21 -44.30 -18.23
N SER A 690 -26.19 -44.50 -17.35
CA SER A 690 -27.13 -45.63 -17.41
C SER A 690 -28.25 -45.46 -18.45
N ILE A 691 -28.51 -44.24 -18.94
CA ILE A 691 -29.62 -43.94 -19.87
C ILE A 691 -29.13 -43.83 -21.31
N ILE A 692 -27.99 -43.17 -21.55
CA ILE A 692 -27.42 -42.98 -22.89
C ILE A 692 -26.43 -44.11 -23.18
N ARG A 693 -26.56 -44.76 -24.34
CA ARG A 693 -25.74 -45.91 -24.73
C ARG A 693 -24.96 -45.61 -26.00
N LEU A 694 -23.67 -45.94 -25.98
CA LEU A 694 -22.76 -45.85 -27.11
C LEU A 694 -22.52 -47.23 -27.72
N TYR A 695 -22.80 -47.40 -29.01
CA TYR A 695 -22.54 -48.66 -29.69
C TYR A 695 -22.34 -48.49 -31.20
N PRO A 696 -21.51 -49.34 -31.84
CA PRO A 696 -20.49 -50.16 -31.17
C PRO A 696 -19.43 -49.26 -30.53
N ASN A 697 -18.92 -49.63 -29.35
CA ASN A 697 -17.77 -48.98 -28.73
C ASN A 697 -16.90 -50.07 -28.09
N PRO A 698 -15.77 -50.46 -28.69
CA PRO A 698 -15.05 -49.79 -29.78
C PRO A 698 -15.80 -49.74 -31.13
N THR A 699 -15.53 -48.71 -31.95
CA THR A 699 -16.07 -48.52 -33.31
C THR A 699 -14.97 -48.39 -34.35
N SER A 700 -15.23 -48.85 -35.59
CA SER A 700 -14.33 -48.61 -36.72
C SER A 700 -14.71 -47.38 -37.53
N ASN A 701 -15.97 -47.05 -37.72
CA ASN A 701 -16.39 -46.07 -38.73
C ASN A 701 -17.57 -45.22 -38.27
N ILE A 702 -18.56 -45.86 -37.64
CA ILE A 702 -19.82 -45.22 -37.24
C ILE A 702 -20.08 -45.52 -35.78
N LEU A 703 -20.39 -44.48 -34.99
CA LEU A 703 -20.80 -44.60 -33.59
C LEU A 703 -22.27 -44.19 -33.47
N TYR A 704 -23.08 -45.04 -32.85
CA TYR A 704 -24.46 -44.72 -32.50
C TYR A 704 -24.56 -44.30 -31.04
N VAL A 705 -25.34 -43.26 -30.79
CA VAL A 705 -25.76 -42.81 -29.46
C VAL A 705 -27.26 -43.05 -29.36
N SER A 706 -27.72 -43.88 -28.42
CA SER A 706 -29.15 -44.09 -28.15
C SER A 706 -29.53 -43.69 -26.73
N GLY A 707 -30.83 -43.56 -26.46
CA GLY A 707 -31.34 -43.12 -25.14
C GLY A 707 -31.43 -41.59 -25.01
N ILE A 708 -31.65 -40.91 -26.14
CA ILE A 708 -31.80 -39.44 -26.22
C ILE A 708 -33.27 -39.01 -26.42
N ASP A 709 -34.22 -39.85 -26.00
CA ASP A 709 -35.66 -39.61 -26.18
C ASP A 709 -36.06 -38.21 -25.68
N ASN A 710 -36.73 -37.42 -26.52
CA ASN A 710 -37.17 -36.03 -26.24
C ASN A 710 -36.06 -35.04 -25.86
N LYS A 711 -34.80 -35.29 -26.25
CA LYS A 711 -33.68 -34.35 -26.05
C LYS A 711 -33.27 -33.69 -27.35
N THR A 712 -33.20 -32.36 -27.36
CA THR A 712 -32.63 -31.60 -28.49
C THR A 712 -31.11 -31.56 -28.36
N VAL A 713 -30.39 -32.00 -29.40
CA VAL A 713 -28.91 -31.92 -29.44
C VAL A 713 -28.50 -30.55 -30.02
N ARG A 714 -27.72 -29.78 -29.27
CA ARG A 714 -27.13 -28.52 -29.75
C ARG A 714 -25.82 -28.73 -30.49
N ASN A 715 -24.93 -29.52 -29.91
CA ASN A 715 -23.64 -29.78 -30.51
C ASN A 715 -23.01 -31.09 -30.02
N ILE A 716 -22.08 -31.63 -30.82
CA ILE A 716 -21.32 -32.84 -30.50
C ILE A 716 -19.84 -32.61 -30.79
N TYR A 717 -19.01 -32.89 -29.77
CA TYR A 717 -17.56 -32.79 -29.87
C TYR A 717 -16.89 -34.12 -29.54
N LEU A 718 -15.75 -34.36 -30.19
CA LEU A 718 -14.76 -35.34 -29.75
C LEU A 718 -13.50 -34.64 -29.28
N ILE A 719 -13.01 -35.07 -28.12
CA ILE A 719 -11.75 -34.57 -27.55
C ILE A 719 -10.74 -35.70 -27.61
N SER A 720 -9.66 -35.53 -28.35
CA SER A 720 -8.57 -36.51 -28.40
C SER A 720 -7.77 -36.54 -27.10
N SER A 721 -6.92 -37.56 -26.92
CA SER A 721 -6.07 -37.72 -25.72
C SER A 721 -5.08 -36.57 -25.45
N ASN A 722 -4.78 -35.75 -26.46
CA ASN A 722 -3.95 -34.54 -26.35
C ASN A 722 -4.77 -33.24 -26.19
N GLY A 723 -6.09 -33.33 -25.98
CA GLY A 723 -6.97 -32.19 -25.69
C GLY A 723 -7.50 -31.43 -26.91
N LEU A 724 -7.22 -31.87 -28.14
CA LEU A 724 -7.78 -31.24 -29.34
C LEU A 724 -9.28 -31.54 -29.46
N THR A 725 -10.09 -30.50 -29.65
CA THR A 725 -11.54 -30.62 -29.84
C THR A 725 -11.89 -30.67 -31.33
N ILE A 726 -12.68 -31.67 -31.72
CA ILE A 726 -13.09 -31.94 -33.11
C ILE A 726 -14.62 -31.92 -33.16
N ASN A 727 -15.19 -31.08 -34.03
CA ASN A 727 -16.64 -31.10 -34.31
C ASN A 727 -16.98 -32.32 -35.15
N VAL A 728 -18.05 -33.01 -34.79
CA VAL A 728 -18.49 -34.22 -35.49
C VAL A 728 -19.83 -33.96 -36.17
N ASN A 729 -19.89 -34.23 -37.47
CA ASN A 729 -21.16 -34.26 -38.19
C ASN A 729 -21.96 -35.48 -37.74
N PHE A 730 -23.24 -35.28 -37.45
CA PHE A 730 -24.15 -36.35 -37.04
C PHE A 730 -25.44 -36.32 -37.86
N LEU A 731 -26.06 -37.49 -37.98
CA LEU A 731 -27.42 -37.63 -38.49
C LEU A 731 -28.33 -38.00 -37.32
N GLU A 732 -29.44 -37.27 -37.19
CA GLU A 732 -30.44 -37.51 -36.16
C GLU A 732 -31.58 -38.37 -36.74
N ASN A 733 -31.81 -39.54 -36.14
CA ASN A 733 -32.87 -40.46 -36.52
C ASN A 733 -33.70 -40.81 -35.28
N PHE A 734 -34.81 -40.09 -35.09
CA PHE A 734 -35.72 -40.19 -33.94
C PHE A 734 -34.99 -40.14 -32.60
N ASN A 735 -34.62 -41.30 -32.05
CA ASN A 735 -34.06 -41.46 -30.71
C ASN A 735 -32.58 -41.89 -30.73
N THR A 736 -31.94 -41.76 -31.88
CA THR A 736 -30.55 -42.17 -32.09
C THR A 736 -29.78 -41.15 -32.91
N LEU A 737 -28.52 -40.91 -32.53
CA LEU A 737 -27.56 -40.13 -33.31
C LEU A 737 -26.59 -41.08 -33.97
N GLU A 738 -26.31 -40.84 -35.24
CA GLU A 738 -25.28 -41.54 -36.00
C GLU A 738 -24.11 -40.59 -36.24
N LEU A 739 -22.94 -40.90 -35.69
CA LEU A 739 -21.72 -40.12 -35.84
C LEU A 739 -20.77 -40.82 -36.81
N ASN A 740 -20.36 -40.11 -37.86
CA ASN A 740 -19.37 -40.62 -38.81
C ASN A 740 -17.95 -40.26 -38.35
N LEU A 741 -17.16 -41.28 -38.04
CA LEU A 741 -15.80 -41.17 -37.49
C LEU A 741 -14.72 -41.66 -38.48
N ASN A 742 -15.05 -41.83 -39.76
CA ASN A 742 -14.13 -42.39 -40.77
C ASN A 742 -12.82 -41.61 -40.91
N GLU A 743 -12.87 -40.28 -40.76
CA GLU A 743 -11.73 -39.40 -40.94
C GLU A 743 -10.83 -39.31 -39.69
N LEU A 744 -11.22 -39.96 -38.60
CA LEU A 744 -10.48 -39.92 -37.34
C LEU A 744 -9.43 -41.04 -37.24
N PRO A 745 -8.20 -40.74 -36.80
CA PRO A 745 -7.20 -41.74 -36.48
C PRO A 745 -7.66 -42.73 -35.41
N THR A 746 -7.15 -43.96 -35.45
CA THR A 746 -7.28 -44.95 -34.37
C THR A 746 -6.80 -44.36 -33.05
N GLY A 747 -7.62 -44.46 -32.00
CA GLY A 747 -7.29 -43.83 -30.72
C GLY A 747 -8.45 -43.78 -29.74
N VAL A 748 -8.17 -43.22 -28.57
CA VAL A 748 -9.16 -42.95 -27.53
C VAL A 748 -9.58 -41.49 -27.63
N TYR A 749 -10.89 -41.26 -27.64
CA TYR A 749 -11.48 -39.93 -27.61
C TYR A 749 -12.51 -39.85 -26.49
N VAL A 750 -12.79 -38.64 -26.04
CA VAL A 750 -13.89 -38.32 -25.15
C VAL A 750 -14.99 -37.69 -25.99
N LEU A 751 -16.15 -38.35 -26.04
CA LEU A 751 -17.36 -37.82 -26.66
C LEU A 751 -18.06 -36.91 -25.68
N LYS A 752 -18.33 -35.67 -26.12
CA LYS A 752 -19.12 -34.68 -25.38
C LYS A 752 -20.32 -34.28 -26.23
N ILE A 753 -21.52 -34.57 -25.74
CA ILE A 753 -22.79 -34.20 -26.37
C ILE A 753 -23.44 -33.12 -25.51
N ILE A 754 -23.82 -32.01 -26.14
CA ILE A 754 -24.54 -30.91 -25.49
C ILE A 754 -26.00 -30.97 -25.91
N PHE A 755 -26.88 -31.11 -24.93
CA PHE A 755 -28.33 -31.02 -25.07
C PHE A 755 -28.83 -29.65 -24.59
N ASP A 756 -30.09 -29.33 -24.88
CA ASP A 756 -30.74 -28.11 -24.33
C ASP A 756 -30.78 -28.10 -22.79
N ASP A 757 -30.83 -29.27 -22.15
CA ASP A 757 -31.05 -29.46 -20.72
C ASP A 757 -29.89 -30.20 -19.99
N GLY A 758 -28.75 -30.41 -20.65
CA GLY A 758 -27.61 -31.07 -20.02
C GLY A 758 -26.43 -31.40 -20.95
N ILE A 759 -25.38 -31.99 -20.38
CA ILE A 759 -24.20 -32.47 -21.12
C ILE A 759 -24.02 -33.95 -20.79
N TYR A 760 -23.68 -34.74 -21.80
CA TYR A 760 -23.26 -36.13 -21.66
C TYR A 760 -21.81 -36.27 -22.11
N VAL A 761 -21.00 -36.96 -21.30
CA VAL A 761 -19.59 -37.23 -21.57
C VAL A 761 -19.31 -38.71 -21.39
N ASP A 762 -18.68 -39.34 -22.38
CA ASP A 762 -18.23 -40.72 -22.27
C ASP A 762 -17.01 -41.01 -23.15
N LYS A 763 -16.29 -42.08 -22.85
CA LYS A 763 -15.10 -42.50 -23.57
C LYS A 763 -15.48 -43.32 -24.81
N ILE A 764 -14.88 -43.01 -25.95
CA ILE A 764 -14.97 -43.80 -27.18
C ILE A 764 -13.61 -44.36 -27.59
N ILE A 765 -13.63 -45.54 -28.19
CA ILE A 765 -12.44 -46.20 -28.75
C ILE A 765 -12.66 -46.34 -30.26
N LYS A 766 -11.86 -45.64 -31.05
CA LYS A 766 -11.80 -45.76 -32.51
C LYS A 766 -10.73 -46.79 -32.87
N LEU A 767 -11.14 -47.87 -33.55
CA LEU A 767 -10.26 -48.91 -34.09
C LEU A 767 -9.57 -48.46 -35.37
#